data_AF-A0A090I6Y6-F1
#
_entry.id   AF-A0A090I6Y6-F1
#
_cell.length_a   1.000
_cell.length_b   1.000
_cell.length_c   1.000
_cell.angle_alpha   90.00
_cell.angle_beta   90.00
_cell.angle_gamma   90.00
#
_symmetry.space_group_name_H-M   'P 1'
#
loop_
_entity.id
_entity.type
_entity.pdbx_description
1 polymer ?
#
loop_
_entity_poly.entity_id
_entity_poly.type
_entity_poly.pdbx_seq_one_letter_code
_entity_poly.pdbx_strand_id
1 'polypeptide(L)'
;MGENSLVKNQFHTTSEILASSSQKTTNTVNLFFAHIVEILKMKMGEKGMNNLEKTGSYTKGDRVDAEIGNKKTDSQGSAVCGAKMDAAQAYAHIPQLLKKVIDDGDVEAWQSIVKRIDYIYQHVDYSLVSLDKETDFIQTVKSEVQSGKKLLFKPNLVGPQVIDHITHGEGLGAPICTDWSVIAALMRWFHDELDIDYHQMALGEASTSSLLMATIGSQYAGRTITSEAIFEGRSGDFYGGWGFYFVRQYLKEHHPASHTDDPLNGYEDSVVGNYFPPGKAGNRLMIYDLNKLKDPTRGRTVPVPEGANYSEITLHKLIIGGDPENAEDLTFYPGCVLINVPKMKIHAQDLLTNAIKNLGIGLYPTQCPSSTDPENKSWKYAMPSSDTPSYKGKLPHMPWVVEIDEKTSLPKKDEKGEYILTKTRGMPGTQADVIRAVQEEGVFMVHISDSIDMINLNHNPEGIAVRIPEGYIWSSLDCVALDQLCANYCFKTIPMSQGMELKEKNNWNTEFVHQVPVATIEGKNIVTIEGLDSPLFRYNLYSYGEKRGMGQQHYYVTGWDSVTGTPLASLDGHLGRIEKTRFIELITGNMYYNPSCMLWDMQKTLLSYAEAHDKLTGSSIYQDFMEGFDENGDGVIDYDETGTKGFDTHLFLIMSDALDIQLSGNYGMLKGNFYNAVNTGKHSNKKWNPDGHDFAREITLMSIANHAYEMSKNETMNPDPFVSGMEWGQGRWPSWEFAKWAMYSSMLYGAPSPEQVSINSLYGLAFCYADKTENNGKYTGSVDQMKSDPQALHSYFLALAAGADPLSFTFYVPSGYGTLENLNIPNVEETSDPEKILTAEFNHGKEKW
;
A
#
# COMPACT_ATOMS: atom_id res chain seq x y z
N MET A 1 -88.39 -66.48 16.98
CA MET A 1 -88.45 -65.01 17.03
C MET A 1 -87.40 -64.48 16.05
N GLY A 2 -87.85 -63.93 14.92
CA GLY A 2 -87.11 -63.19 13.86
C GLY A 2 -86.06 -63.99 13.08
N GLU A 3 -86.35 -64.62 11.93
CA GLU A 3 -86.49 -64.06 10.56
C GLU A 3 -85.28 -63.21 10.11
N ASN A 4 -84.40 -63.74 9.24
CA ASN A 4 -84.37 -63.62 7.75
C ASN A 4 -83.32 -62.57 7.33
N SER A 5 -82.55 -62.65 6.25
CA SER A 5 -82.22 -63.68 5.26
C SER A 5 -81.29 -63.03 4.21
N LEU A 6 -80.38 -63.82 3.63
CA LEU A 6 -79.93 -63.76 2.21
C LEU A 6 -78.92 -62.68 1.70
N VAL A 7 -77.72 -63.18 1.34
CA VAL A 7 -77.14 -63.23 -0.03
C VAL A 7 -76.33 -62.04 -0.63
N LYS A 8 -75.16 -62.44 -1.20
CA LYS A 8 -74.44 -61.99 -2.43
C LYS A 8 -73.19 -61.07 -2.34
N ASN A 9 -72.12 -61.64 -2.93
CA ASN A 9 -71.16 -61.11 -3.91
C ASN A 9 -70.17 -59.97 -3.58
N GLN A 10 -68.88 -60.32 -3.82
CA GLN A 10 -67.81 -59.61 -4.51
C GLN A 10 -67.75 -58.07 -4.41
N PHE A 11 -66.63 -57.54 -3.93
CA PHE A 11 -65.70 -56.73 -4.73
C PHE A 11 -64.34 -56.69 -4.03
N HIS A 12 -63.28 -57.05 -4.75
CA HIS A 12 -61.90 -56.70 -4.38
C HIS A 12 -61.78 -55.18 -4.32
N THR A 13 -61.36 -54.63 -3.19
CA THR A 13 -60.95 -53.23 -3.08
C THR A 13 -59.46 -53.17 -2.78
N THR A 14 -58.70 -52.96 -3.86
CA THR A 14 -57.61 -51.98 -4.10
C THR A 14 -56.66 -51.51 -2.97
N SER A 15 -56.96 -51.64 -1.68
CA SER A 15 -56.16 -51.07 -0.59
C SER A 15 -54.89 -51.87 -0.25
N GLU A 16 -54.93 -53.20 -0.34
CA GLU A 16 -53.77 -54.04 0.00
C GLU A 16 -52.71 -54.09 -1.12
N ILE A 17 -53.13 -53.87 -2.37
CA ILE A 17 -52.19 -53.75 -3.52
C ILE A 17 -51.52 -52.37 -3.52
N LEU A 18 -52.22 -51.30 -3.09
CA LEU A 18 -51.65 -49.95 -2.98
C LEU A 18 -50.67 -49.79 -1.81
N ALA A 19 -50.86 -50.51 -0.70
CA ALA A 19 -49.90 -50.48 0.42
C ALA A 19 -48.57 -51.17 0.05
N SER A 20 -48.62 -52.31 -0.65
CA SER A 20 -47.41 -53.02 -1.08
C SER A 20 -46.70 -52.33 -2.27
N SER A 21 -47.44 -51.65 -3.15
CA SER A 21 -46.84 -50.83 -4.23
C SER A 21 -46.25 -49.52 -3.70
N SER A 22 -46.88 -48.89 -2.71
CA SER A 22 -46.34 -47.72 -2.00
C SER A 22 -45.01 -48.05 -1.30
N GLN A 23 -44.94 -49.17 -0.56
CA GLN A 23 -43.70 -49.60 0.10
C GLN A 23 -42.61 -50.03 -0.89
N LYS A 24 -42.97 -50.70 -2.00
CA LYS A 24 -42.00 -51.00 -3.07
C LYS A 24 -41.53 -49.74 -3.79
N THR A 25 -42.40 -48.79 -4.07
CA THR A 25 -42.02 -47.51 -4.71
C THR A 25 -41.14 -46.67 -3.78
N THR A 26 -41.46 -46.62 -2.48
CA THR A 26 -40.66 -45.90 -1.48
C THR A 26 -39.29 -46.55 -1.29
N ASN A 27 -39.22 -47.89 -1.25
CA ASN A 27 -37.94 -48.60 -1.20
C ASN A 27 -37.13 -48.42 -2.49
N THR A 28 -37.78 -48.39 -3.66
CA THR A 28 -37.09 -48.20 -4.95
C THR A 28 -36.58 -46.76 -5.09
N VAL A 29 -37.34 -45.77 -4.63
CA VAL A 29 -36.92 -44.35 -4.59
C VAL A 29 -35.79 -44.16 -3.58
N ASN A 30 -35.84 -44.80 -2.41
CA ASN A 30 -34.76 -44.74 -1.42
C ASN A 30 -33.49 -45.45 -1.90
N LEU A 31 -33.61 -46.57 -2.62
CA LEU A 31 -32.48 -47.24 -3.28
C LEU A 31 -31.91 -46.40 -4.42
N PHE A 32 -32.74 -45.70 -5.19
CA PHE A 32 -32.31 -44.80 -6.25
C PHE A 32 -31.61 -43.55 -5.70
N PHE A 33 -32.12 -42.96 -4.62
CA PHE A 33 -31.46 -41.87 -3.90
C PHE A 33 -30.15 -42.33 -3.25
N ALA A 34 -30.12 -43.50 -2.61
CA ALA A 34 -28.88 -44.06 -2.06
C ALA A 34 -27.83 -44.32 -3.16
N HIS A 35 -28.27 -44.75 -4.35
CA HIS A 35 -27.39 -44.98 -5.50
C HIS A 35 -26.90 -43.67 -6.12
N ILE A 36 -27.73 -42.63 -6.21
CA ILE A 36 -27.32 -41.27 -6.62
C ILE A 36 -26.33 -40.68 -5.61
N VAL A 37 -26.57 -40.86 -4.31
CA VAL A 37 -25.66 -40.40 -3.26
C VAL A 37 -24.33 -41.15 -3.32
N GLU A 38 -24.33 -42.46 -3.57
CA GLU A 38 -23.10 -43.25 -3.83
C GLU A 38 -22.36 -42.76 -5.09
N ILE A 39 -23.07 -42.46 -6.19
CA ILE A 39 -22.48 -41.92 -7.42
C ILE A 39 -21.92 -40.50 -7.20
N LEU A 40 -22.59 -39.67 -6.40
CA LEU A 40 -22.11 -38.34 -6.00
C LEU A 40 -20.92 -38.45 -5.06
N LYS A 41 -20.90 -39.39 -4.11
CA LYS A 41 -19.72 -39.70 -3.26
C LYS A 41 -18.53 -40.14 -4.11
N MET A 42 -18.76 -40.98 -5.11
CA MET A 42 -17.72 -41.45 -6.02
C MET A 42 -17.20 -40.33 -6.95
N LYS A 43 -18.05 -39.36 -7.35
CA LYS A 43 -17.65 -38.23 -8.20
C LYS A 43 -17.03 -37.05 -7.44
N MET A 44 -17.45 -36.80 -6.20
CA MET A 44 -17.12 -35.59 -5.44
C MET A 44 -16.16 -35.85 -4.25
N GLY A 45 -15.96 -37.11 -3.85
CA GLY A 45 -15.23 -37.48 -2.63
C GLY A 45 -15.96 -37.10 -1.33
N GLU A 46 -15.51 -37.63 -0.18
CA GLU A 46 -16.09 -37.30 1.13
C GLU A 46 -16.04 -35.79 1.46
N LYS A 47 -14.98 -35.11 0.99
CA LYS A 47 -14.81 -33.65 1.15
C LYS A 47 -15.84 -32.86 0.33
N GLY A 48 -16.11 -33.28 -0.90
CA GLY A 48 -17.13 -32.66 -1.76
C GLY A 48 -18.56 -32.91 -1.27
N MET A 49 -18.83 -34.06 -0.64
CA MET A 49 -20.15 -34.33 -0.07
C MET A 49 -20.42 -33.57 1.23
N ASN A 50 -19.41 -33.43 2.11
CA ASN A 50 -19.49 -32.58 3.30
C ASN A 50 -19.63 -31.08 2.95
N ASN A 51 -19.03 -30.63 1.84
CA ASN A 51 -19.23 -29.28 1.34
C ASN A 51 -20.67 -29.10 0.82
N LEU A 52 -21.21 -30.04 0.02
CA LEU A 52 -22.58 -29.95 -0.49
C LEU A 52 -23.64 -29.92 0.65
N GLU A 53 -23.41 -30.66 1.75
CA GLU A 53 -24.26 -30.64 2.95
C GLU A 53 -24.17 -29.32 3.75
N LYS A 54 -23.02 -28.62 3.71
CA LYS A 54 -22.83 -27.32 4.39
C LYS A 54 -23.29 -26.13 3.56
N THR A 55 -23.12 -26.17 2.24
CA THR A 55 -23.29 -25.02 1.36
C THR A 55 -24.64 -24.97 0.64
N GLY A 56 -25.33 -26.11 0.50
CA GLY A 56 -26.45 -26.22 -0.45
C GLY A 56 -25.99 -26.06 -1.90
N SER A 57 -26.95 -25.95 -2.83
CA SER A 57 -26.73 -25.77 -4.27
C SER A 57 -26.66 -24.29 -4.68
N TYR A 58 -26.05 -23.44 -3.84
CA TYR A 58 -26.02 -21.99 -4.09
C TYR A 58 -25.36 -21.66 -5.43
N THR A 59 -26.01 -20.80 -6.19
CA THR A 59 -25.52 -20.18 -7.42
C THR A 59 -25.66 -18.66 -7.29
N LYS A 60 -24.72 -17.89 -7.88
CA LYS A 60 -24.83 -16.42 -7.91
C LYS A 60 -26.21 -15.97 -8.44
N GLY A 61 -26.78 -14.92 -7.85
CA GLY A 61 -28.12 -14.45 -8.18
C GLY A 61 -29.27 -15.19 -7.50
N ASP A 62 -28.98 -16.27 -6.75
CA ASP A 62 -29.97 -16.95 -5.93
C ASP A 62 -30.53 -16.04 -4.84
N ARG A 63 -31.76 -16.35 -4.42
CA ARG A 63 -32.41 -15.69 -3.29
C ARG A 63 -31.91 -16.28 -1.98
N VAL A 64 -31.46 -15.41 -1.09
CA VAL A 64 -30.90 -15.75 0.21
C VAL A 64 -31.61 -14.95 1.30
N ASP A 65 -31.71 -15.55 2.48
CA ASP A 65 -32.14 -14.84 3.67
C ASP A 65 -30.98 -13.99 4.18
N ALA A 66 -31.21 -12.70 4.39
CA ALA A 66 -30.25 -11.76 4.97
C ALA A 66 -30.94 -10.91 6.06
N GLU A 67 -30.17 -10.11 6.79
CA GLU A 67 -30.74 -9.19 7.78
C GLU A 67 -31.68 -8.15 7.14
N ILE A 68 -31.41 -7.78 5.89
CA ILE A 68 -32.24 -6.88 5.08
C ILE A 68 -33.41 -7.59 4.37
N GLY A 69 -33.74 -8.81 4.82
CA GLY A 69 -34.79 -9.67 4.27
C GLY A 69 -34.31 -10.60 3.17
N ASN A 70 -35.26 -11.32 2.57
CA ASN A 70 -34.96 -12.28 1.50
C ASN A 70 -34.70 -11.52 0.19
N LYS A 71 -33.46 -11.57 -0.31
CA LYS A 71 -32.97 -10.79 -1.47
C LYS A 71 -32.18 -11.67 -2.42
N LYS A 72 -32.02 -11.24 -3.67
CA LYS A 72 -31.10 -11.90 -4.62
C LYS A 72 -29.69 -11.41 -4.34
N THR A 73 -28.72 -12.32 -4.31
CA THR A 73 -27.30 -11.95 -4.35
C THR A 73 -26.94 -11.24 -5.65
N ASP A 74 -25.88 -10.44 -5.63
CA ASP A 74 -25.44 -9.69 -6.81
C ASP A 74 -25.00 -10.66 -7.92
N SER A 75 -25.25 -10.26 -9.16
CA SER A 75 -24.93 -11.09 -10.35
C SER A 75 -24.70 -10.27 -11.61
N GLN A 76 -24.58 -8.94 -11.47
CA GLN A 76 -24.38 -7.98 -12.56
C GLN A 76 -23.15 -7.11 -12.26
N GLY A 77 -22.59 -6.49 -13.29
CA GLY A 77 -21.32 -5.77 -13.18
C GLY A 77 -20.10 -6.66 -13.43
N SER A 78 -18.93 -6.23 -12.98
CA SER A 78 -17.67 -6.96 -13.13
C SER A 78 -17.52 -8.06 -12.07
N ALA A 79 -17.01 -9.22 -12.48
CA ALA A 79 -16.72 -10.31 -11.55
C ALA A 79 -15.51 -9.96 -10.68
N VAL A 80 -15.66 -10.05 -9.36
CA VAL A 80 -14.54 -10.02 -8.42
C VAL A 80 -14.51 -11.36 -7.68
N CYS A 81 -13.58 -12.21 -8.06
CA CYS A 81 -13.50 -13.58 -7.58
C CYS A 81 -12.43 -13.68 -6.51
N GLY A 82 -12.61 -14.49 -5.46
CA GLY A 82 -11.58 -14.60 -4.44
C GLY A 82 -11.63 -15.85 -3.58
N ALA A 83 -10.65 -15.94 -2.70
CA ALA A 83 -10.60 -16.97 -1.68
C ALA A 83 -10.29 -16.34 -0.31
N LYS A 84 -10.94 -16.86 0.73
CA LYS A 84 -10.56 -16.60 2.12
C LYS A 84 -9.83 -17.79 2.70
N MET A 85 -8.70 -17.55 3.36
CA MET A 85 -7.82 -18.55 3.95
C MET A 85 -7.43 -18.16 5.37
N ASP A 86 -6.94 -19.13 6.15
CA ASP A 86 -6.21 -18.82 7.39
C ASP A 86 -4.84 -18.20 7.06
N ALA A 87 -4.72 -16.89 7.30
CA ALA A 87 -3.50 -16.12 7.01
C ALA A 87 -2.26 -16.64 7.77
N ALA A 88 -2.43 -17.24 8.96
CA ALA A 88 -1.32 -17.77 9.75
C ALA A 88 -0.62 -18.97 9.07
N GLN A 89 -1.32 -19.65 8.15
CA GLN A 89 -0.80 -20.77 7.36
C GLN A 89 -0.24 -20.34 6.00
N ALA A 90 -0.46 -19.09 5.59
CA ALA A 90 0.15 -18.49 4.40
C ALA A 90 1.58 -18.03 4.71
N TYR A 91 1.96 -16.81 4.37
CA TYR A 91 3.34 -16.33 4.47
C TYR A 91 3.74 -15.77 5.85
N ALA A 92 2.87 -15.88 6.86
CA ALA A 92 3.24 -15.58 8.24
C ALA A 92 4.51 -16.37 8.65
N HIS A 93 5.46 -15.69 9.29
CA HIS A 93 6.75 -16.23 9.73
C HIS A 93 7.76 -16.65 8.65
N ILE A 94 7.47 -16.43 7.35
CA ILE A 94 8.45 -16.69 6.29
C ILE A 94 9.78 -15.95 6.55
N PRO A 95 9.82 -14.68 7.00
CA PRO A 95 11.11 -14.00 7.23
C PRO A 95 12.02 -14.73 8.24
N GLN A 96 11.47 -15.25 9.33
CA GLN A 96 12.24 -15.98 10.33
C GLN A 96 12.72 -17.35 9.81
N LEU A 97 11.91 -18.02 9.00
CA LEU A 97 12.29 -19.27 8.35
C LEU A 97 13.38 -19.03 7.29
N LEU A 98 13.21 -18.00 6.46
CA LEU A 98 14.12 -17.66 5.38
C LEU A 98 15.51 -17.29 5.91
N LYS A 99 15.57 -16.56 7.04
CA LYS A 99 16.82 -16.28 7.75
C LYS A 99 17.61 -17.57 8.05
N LYS A 100 16.95 -18.62 8.57
CA LYS A 100 17.60 -19.91 8.84
C LYS A 100 18.05 -20.62 7.56
N VAL A 101 17.28 -20.50 6.48
CA VAL A 101 17.68 -21.04 5.17
C VAL A 101 18.96 -20.36 4.68
N ILE A 102 19.06 -19.03 4.82
CA ILE A 102 20.21 -18.24 4.37
C ILE A 102 21.43 -18.50 5.24
N ASP A 103 21.28 -18.43 6.57
CA ASP A 103 22.41 -18.48 7.50
C ASP A 103 22.91 -19.89 7.78
N ASP A 104 21.99 -20.84 7.93
CA ASP A 104 22.29 -22.19 8.43
C ASP A 104 22.13 -23.27 7.34
N GLY A 105 21.59 -22.92 6.17
CA GLY A 105 21.23 -23.89 5.14
C GLY A 105 20.11 -24.83 5.58
N ASP A 106 19.21 -24.36 6.45
CA ASP A 106 18.19 -25.18 7.10
C ASP A 106 17.14 -25.71 6.10
N VAL A 107 17.25 -27.01 5.79
CA VAL A 107 16.35 -27.72 4.87
C VAL A 107 14.93 -27.84 5.44
N GLU A 108 14.77 -28.01 6.75
CA GLU A 108 13.45 -28.11 7.37
C GLU A 108 12.71 -26.76 7.31
N ALA A 109 13.42 -25.66 7.55
CA ALA A 109 12.89 -24.31 7.39
C ALA A 109 12.43 -24.06 5.95
N TRP A 110 13.24 -24.45 4.95
CA TRP A 110 12.86 -24.36 3.54
C TRP A 110 11.61 -25.18 3.23
N GLN A 111 11.52 -26.44 3.68
CA GLN A 111 10.33 -27.26 3.50
C GLN A 111 9.09 -26.69 4.18
N SER A 112 9.25 -25.99 5.31
CA SER A 112 8.16 -25.24 5.94
C SER A 112 7.71 -24.04 5.10
N ILE A 113 8.63 -23.34 4.42
CA ILE A 113 8.29 -22.28 3.47
C ILE A 113 7.54 -22.87 2.26
N VAL A 114 8.03 -23.96 1.68
CA VAL A 114 7.38 -24.66 0.56
C VAL A 114 5.92 -24.99 0.88
N LYS A 115 5.64 -25.60 2.04
CA LYS A 115 4.27 -25.93 2.47
C LYS A 115 3.35 -24.71 2.57
N ARG A 116 3.90 -23.56 2.95
CA ARG A 116 3.15 -22.29 3.01
C ARG A 116 2.83 -21.77 1.61
N ILE A 117 3.77 -21.86 0.68
CA ILE A 117 3.54 -21.50 -0.73
C ILE A 117 2.51 -22.45 -1.36
N ASP A 118 2.58 -23.77 -1.09
CA ASP A 118 1.58 -24.75 -1.54
C ASP A 118 0.18 -24.42 -1.01
N TYR A 119 0.09 -23.95 0.23
CA TYR A 119 -1.16 -23.51 0.82
C TYR A 119 -1.72 -22.27 0.10
N ILE A 120 -0.87 -21.29 -0.24
CA ILE A 120 -1.27 -20.12 -1.05
C ILE A 120 -1.72 -20.57 -2.45
N TYR A 121 -0.98 -21.46 -3.11
CA TYR A 121 -1.30 -22.03 -4.42
C TYR A 121 -2.73 -22.61 -4.46
N GLN A 122 -3.12 -23.38 -3.43
CA GLN A 122 -4.47 -23.95 -3.35
C GLN A 122 -5.57 -22.89 -3.28
N HIS A 123 -5.29 -21.71 -2.73
CA HIS A 123 -6.28 -20.65 -2.60
C HIS A 123 -6.28 -19.69 -3.80
N VAL A 124 -5.12 -19.48 -4.44
CA VAL A 124 -5.02 -18.88 -5.77
C VAL A 124 -5.94 -19.63 -6.74
N ASP A 125 -5.94 -20.96 -6.70
CA ASP A 125 -6.80 -21.79 -7.54
C ASP A 125 -8.29 -21.47 -7.40
N TYR A 126 -8.80 -21.40 -6.16
CA TYR A 126 -10.20 -21.02 -5.92
C TYR A 126 -10.57 -19.64 -6.50
N SER A 127 -9.65 -18.68 -6.44
CA SER A 127 -9.84 -17.35 -6.98
C SER A 127 -9.88 -17.36 -8.52
N LEU A 128 -8.87 -17.96 -9.15
CA LEU A 128 -8.67 -17.90 -10.59
C LEU A 128 -9.58 -18.85 -11.37
N VAL A 129 -9.90 -20.04 -10.84
CA VAL A 129 -10.92 -20.92 -11.45
C VAL A 129 -12.30 -20.27 -11.41
N SER A 130 -12.64 -19.55 -10.33
CA SER A 130 -13.87 -18.76 -10.29
C SER A 130 -13.85 -17.63 -11.30
N LEU A 131 -12.73 -16.90 -11.42
CA LEU A 131 -12.61 -15.84 -12.44
C LEU A 131 -12.78 -16.40 -13.85
N ASP A 132 -12.16 -17.54 -14.16
CA ASP A 132 -12.28 -18.16 -15.47
C ASP A 132 -13.70 -18.59 -15.80
N LYS A 133 -14.43 -19.17 -14.83
CA LYS A 133 -15.86 -19.50 -15.01
C LYS A 133 -16.72 -18.28 -15.32
N GLU A 134 -16.30 -17.10 -14.87
CA GLU A 134 -17.06 -15.86 -15.04
C GLU A 134 -16.67 -15.06 -16.28
N THR A 135 -15.46 -15.23 -16.80
CA THR A 135 -14.92 -14.36 -17.85
C THR A 135 -14.20 -15.09 -18.98
N ASP A 136 -14.00 -16.40 -18.89
CA ASP A 136 -13.21 -17.24 -19.81
C ASP A 136 -11.78 -16.69 -20.05
N PHE A 137 -11.17 -16.04 -19.04
CA PHE A 137 -9.91 -15.30 -19.25
C PHE A 137 -8.74 -16.23 -19.62
N ILE A 138 -8.76 -17.50 -19.19
CA ILE A 138 -7.69 -18.45 -19.48
C ILE A 138 -7.49 -18.60 -20.98
N GLN A 139 -8.57 -18.63 -21.77
CA GLN A 139 -8.49 -18.76 -23.22
C GLN A 139 -7.76 -17.56 -23.84
N THR A 140 -8.08 -16.35 -23.38
CA THR A 140 -7.41 -15.13 -23.83
C THR A 140 -5.93 -15.15 -23.46
N VAL A 141 -5.57 -15.50 -22.22
CA VAL A 141 -4.17 -15.59 -21.78
C VAL A 141 -3.39 -16.57 -22.65
N LYS A 142 -3.92 -17.79 -22.86
CA LYS A 142 -3.26 -18.80 -23.71
C LYS A 142 -3.07 -18.30 -25.13
N SER A 143 -4.10 -17.69 -25.73
CA SER A 143 -4.02 -17.15 -27.09
C SER A 143 -2.96 -16.05 -27.22
N GLU A 144 -2.90 -15.12 -26.28
CA GLU A 144 -1.95 -14.01 -26.29
C GLU A 144 -0.50 -14.52 -26.11
N VAL A 145 -0.27 -15.45 -25.18
CA VAL A 145 1.07 -16.04 -24.97
C VAL A 145 1.50 -16.88 -26.19
N GLN A 146 0.59 -17.64 -26.80
CA GLN A 146 0.86 -18.37 -28.04
C GLN A 146 1.19 -17.46 -29.22
N SER A 147 0.69 -16.22 -29.22
CA SER A 147 1.07 -15.20 -30.21
C SER A 147 2.48 -14.62 -30.01
N GLY A 148 3.13 -14.96 -28.89
CA GLY A 148 4.50 -14.55 -28.56
C GLY A 148 4.59 -13.50 -27.45
N LYS A 149 3.47 -12.99 -26.93
CA LYS A 149 3.47 -12.06 -25.79
C LYS A 149 4.00 -12.75 -24.53
N LYS A 150 4.63 -11.98 -23.64
CA LYS A 150 5.04 -12.49 -22.33
C LYS A 150 3.90 -12.42 -21.32
N LEU A 151 3.85 -13.38 -20.40
CA LEU A 151 3.06 -13.26 -19.19
C LEU A 151 3.87 -12.44 -18.16
N LEU A 152 3.58 -11.15 -18.07
CA LEU A 152 4.35 -10.21 -17.26
C LEU A 152 3.73 -10.07 -15.87
N PHE A 153 4.42 -10.55 -14.84
CA PHE A 153 4.05 -10.34 -13.44
C PHE A 153 4.60 -9.01 -12.94
N LYS A 154 3.70 -8.16 -12.45
CA LYS A 154 4.02 -6.88 -11.83
C LYS A 154 3.61 -6.88 -10.36
N PRO A 155 4.49 -7.27 -9.42
CA PRO A 155 4.26 -7.09 -7.99
C PRO A 155 4.29 -5.59 -7.62
N ASN A 156 3.89 -5.27 -6.39
CA ASN A 156 4.06 -3.94 -5.80
C ASN A 156 5.32 -3.90 -4.93
N LEU A 157 6.41 -3.30 -5.40
CA LEU A 157 7.69 -3.26 -4.66
C LEU A 157 8.11 -1.84 -4.26
N VAL A 158 7.22 -1.10 -3.58
CA VAL A 158 7.46 0.30 -3.14
C VAL A 158 8.83 0.49 -2.47
N GLY A 159 9.18 -0.42 -1.56
CA GLY A 159 10.49 -0.51 -0.90
C GLY A 159 11.01 -1.94 -0.91
N PRO A 160 11.85 -2.37 -1.86
CA PRO A 160 12.14 -3.78 -2.09
C PRO A 160 13.01 -4.43 -1.00
N GLN A 161 13.31 -3.76 0.12
CA GLN A 161 14.05 -4.33 1.26
C GLN A 161 13.16 -5.26 2.09
N VAL A 162 12.77 -6.42 1.54
CA VAL A 162 12.01 -7.46 2.25
C VAL A 162 12.93 -8.37 3.06
N ILE A 163 14.10 -8.68 2.51
CA ILE A 163 15.21 -9.37 3.14
C ILE A 163 16.21 -8.29 3.54
N ASP A 164 16.45 -8.17 4.84
CA ASP A 164 17.46 -7.25 5.35
C ASP A 164 18.87 -7.78 5.05
N HIS A 165 19.72 -6.94 4.45
CA HIS A 165 21.03 -7.38 3.94
C HIS A 165 22.10 -7.58 5.02
N ILE A 166 21.82 -7.17 6.26
CA ILE A 166 22.74 -7.30 7.39
C ILE A 166 22.33 -8.51 8.24
N THR A 167 21.04 -8.60 8.56
CA THR A 167 20.51 -9.60 9.48
C THR A 167 19.95 -10.83 8.78
N HIS A 168 19.71 -10.75 7.46
CA HIS A 168 18.96 -11.72 6.64
C HIS A 168 17.54 -12.01 7.14
N GLY A 169 17.07 -11.20 8.10
CA GLY A 169 15.74 -11.25 8.66
C GLY A 169 14.76 -10.38 7.89
N GLU A 170 13.66 -10.07 8.56
CA GLU A 170 12.61 -9.23 8.04
C GLU A 170 13.08 -7.78 7.85
N GLY A 171 13.08 -7.31 6.59
CA GLY A 171 13.35 -5.92 6.26
C GLY A 171 12.10 -5.03 6.32
N LEU A 172 12.29 -3.71 6.33
CA LEU A 172 11.21 -2.72 6.43
C LEU A 172 10.23 -2.75 5.25
N GLY A 173 10.65 -3.33 4.11
CA GLY A 173 9.81 -3.57 2.95
C GLY A 173 8.88 -4.78 3.09
N ALA A 174 9.16 -5.72 3.99
CA ALA A 174 8.42 -6.98 4.10
C ALA A 174 6.90 -6.82 4.33
N PRO A 175 6.40 -5.90 5.18
CA PRO A 175 4.95 -5.73 5.32
C PRO A 175 4.32 -5.11 4.06
N ILE A 176 5.06 -4.27 3.35
CA ILE A 176 4.50 -3.43 2.29
C ILE A 176 4.75 -3.98 0.89
N CYS A 177 5.65 -4.90 0.64
CA CYS A 177 5.78 -5.47 -0.70
C CYS A 177 4.73 -6.56 -0.91
N THR A 178 4.33 -6.80 -2.17
CA THR A 178 3.68 -8.07 -2.52
C THR A 178 4.62 -9.19 -2.09
N ASP A 179 4.12 -10.13 -1.30
CA ASP A 179 4.99 -11.19 -0.79
C ASP A 179 5.48 -12.09 -1.94
N TRP A 180 6.78 -12.40 -1.96
CA TRP A 180 7.36 -13.20 -3.05
C TRP A 180 6.78 -14.62 -3.09
N SER A 181 6.29 -15.15 -1.97
CA SER A 181 5.59 -16.44 -1.91
C SER A 181 4.27 -16.44 -2.70
N VAL A 182 3.58 -15.30 -2.77
CA VAL A 182 2.37 -15.14 -3.59
C VAL A 182 2.72 -15.20 -5.06
N ILE A 183 3.83 -14.57 -5.47
CA ILE A 183 4.31 -14.63 -6.85
C ILE A 183 4.77 -16.05 -7.22
N ALA A 184 5.41 -16.78 -6.30
CA ALA A 184 5.76 -18.19 -6.49
C ALA A 184 4.51 -19.07 -6.72
N ALA A 185 3.47 -18.90 -5.89
CA ALA A 185 2.21 -19.61 -6.06
C ALA A 185 1.53 -19.28 -7.39
N LEU A 186 1.51 -18.00 -7.78
CA LEU A 186 0.89 -17.55 -9.03
C LEU A 186 1.62 -18.05 -10.27
N MET A 187 2.95 -17.88 -10.35
CA MET A 187 3.74 -18.37 -11.48
C MET A 187 3.59 -19.89 -11.64
N ARG A 188 3.57 -20.62 -10.53
CA ARG A 188 3.30 -22.06 -10.56
C ARG A 188 1.89 -22.36 -11.10
N TRP A 189 0.86 -21.64 -10.66
CA TRP A 189 -0.52 -21.88 -11.12
C TRP A 189 -0.66 -21.66 -12.62
N PHE A 190 -0.08 -20.58 -13.18
CA PHE A 190 -0.08 -20.36 -14.62
C PHE A 190 0.70 -21.42 -15.39
N HIS A 191 1.77 -21.97 -14.82
CA HIS A 191 2.49 -23.08 -15.42
C HIS A 191 1.65 -24.37 -15.40
N ASP A 192 1.21 -24.78 -14.21
CA ASP A 192 0.55 -26.08 -13.98
C ASP A 192 -0.82 -26.16 -14.66
N GLU A 193 -1.63 -25.10 -14.60
CA GLU A 193 -3.02 -25.11 -15.10
C GLU A 193 -3.15 -24.63 -16.55
N LEU A 194 -2.22 -23.78 -17.01
CA LEU A 194 -2.29 -23.22 -18.36
C LEU A 194 -1.25 -23.80 -19.34
N ASP A 195 -0.30 -24.61 -18.88
CA ASP A 195 0.80 -25.16 -19.70
C ASP A 195 1.62 -24.02 -20.34
N ILE A 196 1.94 -23.00 -19.53
CA ILE A 196 2.78 -21.87 -19.93
C ILE A 196 4.17 -22.05 -19.32
N ASP A 197 5.18 -22.09 -20.17
CA ASP A 197 6.57 -22.20 -19.73
C ASP A 197 7.00 -20.92 -18.98
N TYR A 198 7.80 -21.08 -17.92
CA TYR A 198 8.41 -19.98 -17.18
C TYR A 198 9.22 -19.04 -18.06
N HIS A 199 9.90 -19.50 -19.11
CA HIS A 199 10.58 -18.59 -20.03
C HIS A 199 9.63 -17.72 -20.87
N GLN A 200 8.34 -18.07 -20.95
CA GLN A 200 7.29 -17.22 -21.51
C GLN A 200 6.75 -16.21 -20.49
N MET A 201 7.14 -16.35 -19.22
CA MET A 201 6.85 -15.38 -18.16
C MET A 201 7.99 -14.38 -17.99
N ALA A 202 7.70 -13.27 -17.33
CA ALA A 202 8.67 -12.26 -16.92
C ALA A 202 8.22 -11.58 -15.62
N LEU A 203 9.17 -11.02 -14.88
CA LEU A 203 8.87 -10.09 -13.80
C LEU A 203 9.23 -8.68 -14.23
N GLY A 204 8.37 -7.70 -13.99
CA GLY A 204 8.65 -6.30 -14.27
C GLY A 204 8.24 -5.40 -13.13
N GLU A 205 9.15 -4.55 -12.65
CA GLU A 205 8.78 -3.54 -11.66
C GLU A 205 9.50 -2.19 -11.83
N ALA A 206 8.80 -1.10 -11.51
CA ALA A 206 9.25 0.30 -11.54
C ALA A 206 9.23 0.93 -10.12
N SER A 207 9.93 0.27 -9.19
CA SER A 207 10.06 0.73 -7.81
C SER A 207 10.80 2.06 -7.73
N THR A 208 10.30 2.99 -6.93
CA THR A 208 10.90 4.31 -6.66
C THR A 208 12.25 4.20 -5.92
N SER A 209 12.47 3.11 -5.19
CA SER A 209 13.64 2.95 -4.29
C SER A 209 14.65 1.91 -4.79
N SER A 210 14.45 1.31 -5.97
CA SER A 210 15.34 0.26 -6.47
C SER A 210 16.80 0.73 -6.65
N LEU A 211 17.01 1.93 -7.20
CA LEU A 211 18.36 2.50 -7.37
C LEU A 211 19.04 2.80 -6.03
N LEU A 212 18.29 3.29 -5.06
CA LEU A 212 18.79 3.56 -3.70
C LEU A 212 19.26 2.25 -3.06
N MET A 213 18.41 1.22 -3.09
CA MET A 213 18.74 -0.08 -2.50
C MET A 213 19.91 -0.76 -3.23
N ALA A 214 20.00 -0.62 -4.55
CA ALA A 214 21.14 -1.10 -5.34
C ALA A 214 22.44 -0.39 -4.94
N THR A 215 22.40 0.91 -4.66
CA THR A 215 23.57 1.69 -4.23
C THR A 215 24.02 1.28 -2.83
N ILE A 216 23.09 1.19 -1.87
CA ILE A 216 23.37 0.72 -0.50
C ILE A 216 23.93 -0.70 -0.53
N GLY A 217 23.28 -1.60 -1.28
CA GLY A 217 23.74 -2.98 -1.46
C GLY A 217 25.15 -3.04 -2.07
N SER A 218 25.46 -2.16 -3.03
CA SER A 218 26.78 -2.09 -3.64
C SER A 218 27.87 -1.64 -2.66
N GLN A 219 27.57 -0.62 -1.85
CA GLN A 219 28.48 -0.14 -0.81
C GLN A 219 28.77 -1.23 0.23
N TYR A 220 27.72 -1.94 0.66
CA TYR A 220 27.84 -3.05 1.61
C TYR A 220 28.63 -4.23 1.05
N ALA A 221 28.30 -4.66 -0.18
CA ALA A 221 28.95 -5.81 -0.81
C ALA A 221 30.37 -5.52 -1.33
N GLY A 222 30.79 -4.26 -1.40
CA GLY A 222 32.08 -3.85 -1.97
C GLY A 222 32.21 -4.10 -3.47
N ARG A 223 31.09 -4.34 -4.17
CA ARG A 223 30.98 -4.58 -5.62
C ARG A 223 29.63 -4.11 -6.12
N THR A 224 29.46 -3.98 -7.43
CA THR A 224 28.18 -3.58 -8.02
C THR A 224 27.07 -4.59 -7.72
N ILE A 225 25.97 -4.08 -7.15
CA ILE A 225 24.66 -4.72 -7.02
C ILE A 225 23.68 -3.91 -7.87
N THR A 226 23.01 -4.56 -8.81
CA THR A 226 22.05 -3.91 -9.73
C THR A 226 20.65 -3.83 -9.12
N SER A 227 19.76 -3.01 -9.68
CA SER A 227 18.32 -3.01 -9.31
C SER A 227 17.70 -4.40 -9.43
N GLU A 228 18.02 -5.11 -10.51
CA GLU A 228 17.53 -6.44 -10.80
C GLU A 228 18.07 -7.46 -9.78
N ALA A 229 19.32 -7.31 -9.32
CA ALA A 229 19.85 -8.10 -8.21
C ALA A 229 19.12 -7.85 -6.88
N ILE A 230 18.67 -6.62 -6.62
CA ILE A 230 17.80 -6.30 -5.48
C ILE A 230 16.44 -7.00 -5.61
N PHE A 231 15.86 -7.07 -6.81
CA PHE A 231 14.61 -7.82 -7.02
C PHE A 231 14.81 -9.33 -6.87
N GLU A 232 15.92 -9.88 -7.40
CA GLU A 232 16.33 -11.27 -7.15
C GLU A 232 16.48 -11.55 -5.65
N GLY A 233 16.94 -10.58 -4.85
CA GLY A 233 17.16 -10.75 -3.41
C GLY A 233 18.41 -11.58 -3.08
N ARG A 234 19.14 -12.05 -4.11
CA ARG A 234 20.41 -12.76 -4.01
C ARG A 234 21.30 -12.45 -5.21
N SER A 235 22.56 -12.11 -4.96
CA SER A 235 23.63 -12.04 -5.97
C SER A 235 24.89 -12.66 -5.38
N GLY A 236 25.29 -13.86 -5.82
CA GLY A 236 26.44 -14.57 -5.22
C GLY A 236 26.23 -14.86 -3.72
N ASP A 237 27.09 -14.24 -2.90
CA ASP A 237 27.07 -14.28 -1.43
C ASP A 237 26.23 -13.16 -0.78
N PHE A 238 25.83 -12.15 -1.56
CA PHE A 238 24.95 -11.09 -1.08
C PHE A 238 23.50 -11.57 -1.06
N TYR A 239 22.86 -11.43 0.11
CA TYR A 239 21.42 -11.59 0.30
C TYR A 239 20.84 -10.26 0.76
N GLY A 240 19.77 -9.80 0.11
CA GLY A 240 19.18 -8.51 0.41
C GLY A 240 18.31 -8.01 -0.73
N GLY A 241 17.18 -7.41 -0.41
CA GLY A 241 16.17 -7.02 -1.40
C GLY A 241 14.91 -7.87 -1.29
N TRP A 242 14.24 -8.20 -2.41
CA TRP A 242 12.88 -8.73 -2.35
C TRP A 242 12.81 -10.24 -2.14
N GLY A 243 13.36 -11.03 -3.08
CA GLY A 243 13.43 -12.49 -2.91
C GLY A 243 13.03 -13.32 -4.13
N PHE A 244 13.06 -12.79 -5.36
CA PHE A 244 12.68 -13.57 -6.55
C PHE A 244 13.56 -14.81 -6.79
N TYR A 245 14.80 -14.82 -6.31
CA TYR A 245 15.65 -16.01 -6.32
C TYR A 245 14.96 -17.20 -5.63
N PHE A 246 14.26 -16.97 -4.51
CA PHE A 246 13.54 -18.02 -3.79
C PHE A 246 12.27 -18.46 -4.51
N VAL A 247 11.66 -17.57 -5.31
CA VAL A 247 10.60 -17.97 -6.26
C VAL A 247 11.16 -19.00 -7.24
N ARG A 248 12.30 -18.71 -7.87
CA ARG A 248 12.93 -19.64 -8.84
C ARG A 248 13.26 -20.99 -8.21
N GLN A 249 13.78 -20.99 -6.98
CA GLN A 249 14.08 -22.23 -6.24
C GLN A 249 12.81 -23.06 -6.00
N TYR A 250 11.75 -22.44 -5.50
CA TYR A 250 10.47 -23.12 -5.28
C TYR A 250 9.91 -23.71 -6.59
N LEU A 251 9.90 -22.94 -7.67
CA LEU A 251 9.38 -23.38 -8.97
C LEU A 251 10.18 -24.57 -9.51
N LYS A 252 11.51 -24.53 -9.40
CA LYS A 252 12.39 -25.62 -9.83
C LYS A 252 12.09 -26.95 -9.12
N GLU A 253 11.76 -26.90 -7.83
CA GLU A 253 11.44 -28.10 -7.04
C GLU A 253 10.07 -28.70 -7.36
N HIS A 254 9.14 -27.90 -7.89
CA HIS A 254 7.78 -28.33 -8.27
C HIS A 254 7.65 -28.68 -9.75
N HIS A 255 8.77 -28.65 -10.45
CA HIS A 255 8.84 -28.92 -11.87
C HIS A 255 9.10 -30.42 -12.14
N PRO A 256 8.34 -31.08 -13.04
CA PRO A 256 8.60 -32.48 -13.39
C PRO A 256 10.01 -32.65 -13.95
N ALA A 257 10.72 -33.71 -13.51
CA ALA A 257 12.10 -33.98 -13.95
C ALA A 257 12.27 -34.17 -15.47
N SER A 258 11.17 -34.41 -16.21
CA SER A 258 11.14 -34.56 -17.66
C SER A 258 11.02 -33.23 -18.43
N HIS A 259 10.67 -32.14 -17.76
CA HIS A 259 10.41 -30.85 -18.40
C HIS A 259 11.71 -30.03 -18.48
N THR A 260 11.94 -29.37 -19.63
CA THR A 260 13.24 -28.74 -19.96
C THR A 260 13.33 -27.26 -19.60
N ASP A 261 12.23 -26.66 -19.17
CA ASP A 261 12.16 -25.26 -18.80
C ASP A 261 12.67 -25.04 -17.37
N ASP A 262 13.90 -24.55 -17.22
CA ASP A 262 14.48 -24.30 -15.89
C ASP A 262 14.18 -22.85 -15.46
N PRO A 263 13.39 -22.60 -14.39
CA PRO A 263 13.11 -21.25 -13.91
C PRO A 263 14.37 -20.53 -13.37
N LEU A 264 15.51 -21.20 -13.22
CA LEU A 264 16.80 -20.55 -12.94
C LEU A 264 17.47 -19.96 -14.19
N ASN A 265 17.04 -20.34 -15.39
CA ASN A 265 17.56 -19.73 -16.62
C ASN A 265 17.22 -18.24 -16.62
N GLY A 266 18.25 -17.40 -16.78
CA GLY A 266 18.14 -15.95 -16.70
C GLY A 266 18.57 -15.35 -15.36
N TYR A 267 18.73 -16.14 -14.29
CA TYR A 267 19.18 -15.63 -12.98
C TYR A 267 20.52 -14.87 -13.07
N GLU A 268 21.55 -15.50 -13.64
CA GLU A 268 22.87 -14.88 -13.78
C GLU A 268 22.83 -13.61 -14.64
N ASP A 269 22.01 -13.60 -15.70
CA ASP A 269 21.81 -12.44 -16.56
C ASP A 269 21.09 -11.30 -15.81
N SER A 270 20.07 -11.62 -15.02
CA SER A 270 19.34 -10.65 -14.19
C SER A 270 20.24 -10.04 -13.11
N VAL A 271 21.01 -10.82 -12.36
CA VAL A 271 21.85 -10.27 -11.27
C VAL A 271 22.98 -9.36 -11.78
N VAL A 272 23.54 -9.60 -12.97
CA VAL A 272 24.54 -8.70 -13.56
C VAL A 272 23.92 -7.54 -14.33
N GLY A 273 22.59 -7.51 -14.49
CA GLY A 273 21.86 -6.46 -15.20
C GLY A 273 21.95 -6.55 -16.72
N ASN A 274 22.19 -7.75 -17.29
CA ASN A 274 22.13 -7.97 -18.73
C ASN A 274 20.69 -7.81 -19.21
N TYR A 275 20.49 -6.88 -20.14
CA TYR A 275 19.17 -6.63 -20.72
C TYR A 275 19.00 -7.37 -22.04
N PHE A 276 17.99 -8.22 -22.11
CA PHE A 276 17.53 -8.86 -23.35
C PHE A 276 16.10 -8.41 -23.64
N PRO A 277 15.78 -7.90 -24.84
CA PRO A 277 14.40 -7.71 -25.23
C PRO A 277 13.61 -9.02 -25.07
N PRO A 278 12.32 -8.98 -24.70
CA PRO A 278 11.55 -10.18 -24.37
C PRO A 278 11.49 -11.25 -25.47
N GLY A 279 11.45 -10.83 -26.74
CA GLY A 279 11.51 -11.74 -27.89
C GLY A 279 12.91 -12.32 -28.17
N LYS A 280 13.94 -11.85 -27.47
CA LYS A 280 15.33 -12.34 -27.53
C LYS A 280 15.81 -12.99 -26.23
N ALA A 281 14.98 -13.03 -25.20
CA ALA A 281 15.31 -13.67 -23.92
C ALA A 281 15.57 -15.19 -24.06
N GLY A 282 15.00 -15.83 -25.09
CA GLY A 282 15.14 -17.28 -25.31
C GLY A 282 14.42 -18.08 -24.23
N ASN A 283 15.10 -19.08 -23.67
CA ASN A 283 14.60 -19.95 -22.61
C ASN A 283 14.82 -19.38 -21.19
N ARG A 284 14.90 -18.05 -21.04
CA ARG A 284 15.18 -17.37 -19.78
C ARG A 284 13.91 -16.75 -19.19
N LEU A 285 13.68 -16.97 -17.90
CA LEU A 285 12.77 -16.18 -17.08
C LEU A 285 13.50 -14.92 -16.62
N MET A 286 13.17 -13.78 -17.21
CA MET A 286 13.88 -12.51 -16.98
C MET A 286 13.15 -11.58 -16.01
N ILE A 287 13.91 -10.84 -15.21
CA ILE A 287 13.45 -9.66 -14.47
C ILE A 287 13.80 -8.38 -15.24
N TYR A 288 12.90 -7.41 -15.24
CA TYR A 288 13.07 -6.09 -15.83
C TYR A 288 12.81 -4.97 -14.83
N ASP A 289 13.78 -4.06 -14.66
CA ASP A 289 13.55 -2.75 -14.02
C ASP A 289 12.87 -1.81 -15.03
N LEU A 290 11.56 -1.63 -14.87
CA LEU A 290 10.71 -0.84 -15.77
C LEU A 290 11.03 0.66 -15.70
N ASN A 291 11.83 1.12 -14.72
CA ASN A 291 12.26 2.50 -14.66
C ASN A 291 13.26 2.87 -15.77
N LYS A 292 14.06 1.90 -16.26
CA LYS A 292 15.27 2.13 -17.06
C LYS A 292 14.95 2.38 -18.53
N LEU A 293 14.58 3.61 -18.88
CA LEU A 293 14.34 4.05 -20.26
C LEU A 293 15.43 4.98 -20.83
N LYS A 294 16.59 5.07 -20.17
CA LYS A 294 17.74 5.83 -20.71
C LYS A 294 18.22 5.26 -22.05
N ASP A 295 18.11 3.96 -22.23
CA ASP A 295 18.24 3.32 -23.54
C ASP A 295 16.94 3.56 -24.35
N PRO A 296 17.00 4.37 -25.42
CA PRO A 296 15.80 4.80 -26.15
C PRO A 296 15.10 3.64 -26.86
N THR A 297 15.76 2.49 -27.03
CA THR A 297 15.14 1.31 -27.66
C THR A 297 14.09 0.64 -26.78
N ARG A 298 14.08 0.93 -25.46
CA ARG A 298 13.23 0.28 -24.46
C ARG A 298 11.91 1.00 -24.22
N GLY A 299 11.82 2.28 -24.57
CA GLY A 299 10.65 3.12 -24.35
C GLY A 299 9.85 3.35 -25.62
N ARG A 300 8.53 3.48 -25.50
CA ARG A 300 7.64 3.96 -26.57
C ARG A 300 6.67 4.99 -25.98
N THR A 301 6.53 6.13 -26.65
CA THR A 301 5.53 7.15 -26.32
C THR A 301 4.23 6.83 -27.04
N VAL A 302 3.13 6.80 -26.29
CA VAL A 302 1.81 6.43 -26.77
C VAL A 302 0.79 7.51 -26.40
N PRO A 303 -0.24 7.75 -27.24
CA PRO A 303 -1.29 8.70 -26.92
C PRO A 303 -2.11 8.23 -25.71
N VAL A 304 -2.66 9.17 -24.97
CA VAL A 304 -3.65 8.90 -23.92
C VAL A 304 -5.03 9.31 -24.44
N PRO A 305 -5.98 8.37 -24.59
CA PRO A 305 -7.34 8.71 -24.98
C PRO A 305 -7.96 9.74 -24.02
N GLU A 306 -8.26 10.92 -24.55
CA GLU A 306 -8.83 12.05 -23.79
C GLU A 306 -8.03 12.38 -22.52
N GLY A 307 -6.70 12.34 -22.62
CA GLY A 307 -5.76 12.56 -21.52
C GLY A 307 -6.08 13.74 -20.61
N ALA A 308 -6.11 13.48 -19.30
CA ALA A 308 -6.54 14.39 -18.27
C ALA A 308 -5.40 15.29 -17.75
N ASN A 309 -4.26 14.68 -17.44
CA ASN A 309 -2.99 15.33 -17.08
C ASN A 309 -1.98 15.25 -18.23
N TYR A 310 -2.01 14.15 -19.00
CA TYR A 310 -1.08 13.90 -20.10
C TYR A 310 -1.82 13.52 -21.37
N SER A 311 -1.51 14.17 -22.49
CA SER A 311 -1.98 13.75 -23.81
C SER A 311 -1.21 12.54 -24.38
N GLU A 312 -0.01 12.28 -23.86
CA GLU A 312 0.85 11.15 -24.23
C GLU A 312 1.74 10.73 -23.06
N ILE A 313 2.05 9.44 -22.98
CA ILE A 313 2.91 8.86 -21.92
C ILE A 313 3.97 7.98 -22.56
N THR A 314 5.19 8.03 -22.02
CA THR A 314 6.30 7.15 -22.41
C THR A 314 6.37 5.96 -21.47
N LEU A 315 6.19 4.75 -22.01
CA LEU A 315 6.14 3.50 -21.27
C LEU A 315 7.21 2.53 -21.74
N HIS A 316 7.53 1.55 -20.89
CA HIS A 316 8.44 0.46 -21.24
C HIS A 316 7.78 -0.49 -22.25
N LYS A 317 8.45 -0.78 -23.37
CA LYS A 317 7.95 -1.65 -24.45
C LYS A 317 7.70 -3.10 -24.04
N LEU A 318 8.28 -3.56 -22.94
CA LEU A 318 7.88 -4.84 -22.31
C LEU A 318 6.37 -4.91 -22.03
N ILE A 319 5.76 -3.78 -21.68
CA ILE A 319 4.32 -3.70 -21.36
C ILE A 319 3.52 -3.56 -22.65
N ILE A 320 3.78 -2.49 -23.40
CA ILE A 320 2.94 -2.07 -24.53
C ILE A 320 3.39 -2.64 -25.88
N GLY A 321 4.50 -3.36 -25.95
CA GLY A 321 5.07 -3.84 -27.21
C GLY A 321 5.87 -2.79 -27.99
N GLY A 322 6.52 -3.26 -29.05
CA GLY A 322 7.30 -2.46 -29.99
C GLY A 322 6.44 -1.52 -30.84
N ASP A 323 7.10 -0.78 -31.71
CA ASP A 323 6.44 0.08 -32.71
C ASP A 323 5.63 -0.79 -33.72
N PRO A 324 4.30 -0.60 -33.82
CA PRO A 324 3.45 -1.36 -34.73
C PRO A 324 3.88 -1.29 -36.21
N GLU A 325 4.56 -0.22 -36.62
CA GLU A 325 5.04 -0.03 -37.98
C GLU A 325 6.45 -0.62 -38.21
N ASN A 326 7.05 -1.23 -37.18
CA ASN A 326 8.38 -1.83 -37.24
C ASN A 326 8.34 -3.31 -36.83
N ALA A 327 8.31 -4.20 -37.83
CA ALA A 327 8.24 -5.64 -37.63
C ALA A 327 9.42 -6.23 -36.83
N GLU A 328 10.62 -5.66 -36.95
CA GLU A 328 11.79 -6.12 -36.16
C GLU A 328 11.62 -5.74 -34.69
N ASP A 329 11.18 -4.51 -34.42
CA ASP A 329 10.93 -4.04 -33.06
C ASP A 329 9.79 -4.82 -32.38
N LEU A 330 8.70 -5.14 -33.10
CA LEU A 330 7.65 -6.05 -32.63
C LEU A 330 8.16 -7.45 -32.32
N THR A 331 9.11 -7.95 -33.12
CA THR A 331 9.74 -9.25 -32.84
C THR A 331 10.56 -9.21 -31.55
N PHE A 332 11.19 -8.07 -31.25
CA PHE A 332 11.98 -7.92 -30.02
C PHE A 332 11.10 -7.63 -28.80
N TYR A 333 10.00 -6.91 -29.02
CA TYR A 333 9.03 -6.49 -28.03
C TYR A 333 7.61 -6.91 -28.45
N PRO A 334 7.25 -8.18 -28.25
CA PRO A 334 5.92 -8.68 -28.62
C PRO A 334 4.78 -8.09 -27.75
N GLY A 335 5.12 -7.40 -26.66
CA GLY A 335 4.16 -6.95 -25.64
C GLY A 335 3.88 -8.02 -24.59
N CYS A 336 2.88 -7.79 -23.74
CA CYS A 336 2.54 -8.71 -22.67
C CYS A 336 1.04 -8.94 -22.47
N VAL A 337 0.72 -10.03 -21.77
CA VAL A 337 -0.41 -10.10 -20.85
C VAL A 337 0.10 -9.62 -19.50
N LEU A 338 -0.53 -8.58 -18.94
CA LEU A 338 -0.10 -7.98 -17.68
C LEU A 338 -0.85 -8.62 -16.50
N ILE A 339 -0.11 -9.35 -15.67
CA ILE A 339 -0.58 -9.86 -14.38
C ILE A 339 -0.20 -8.85 -13.30
N ASN A 340 -1.13 -7.97 -12.96
CA ASN A 340 -0.98 -6.95 -11.93
C ASN A 340 -1.20 -7.57 -10.54
N VAL A 341 -0.17 -7.60 -9.70
CA VAL A 341 -0.22 -8.27 -8.38
C VAL A 341 0.01 -7.27 -7.25
N PRO A 342 -0.96 -6.37 -6.96
CA PRO A 342 -0.79 -5.36 -5.92
C PRO A 342 -0.77 -5.97 -4.52
N LYS A 343 -0.12 -5.26 -3.59
CA LYS A 343 -0.27 -5.47 -2.14
C LYS A 343 -1.33 -4.50 -1.62
N MET A 344 -2.37 -5.01 -0.96
CA MET A 344 -3.46 -4.18 -0.44
C MET A 344 -3.05 -3.41 0.83
N LYS A 345 -3.16 -2.07 0.79
CA LYS A 345 -2.75 -1.17 1.89
C LYS A 345 -3.57 0.13 1.93
N ILE A 346 -3.63 0.77 3.09
CA ILE A 346 -4.03 2.19 3.20
C ILE A 346 -2.85 3.08 2.81
N HIS A 347 -3.08 4.03 1.89
CA HIS A 347 -2.02 4.86 1.30
C HIS A 347 -1.89 6.22 2.01
N ALA A 348 -0.73 6.89 1.86
CA ALA A 348 -0.41 8.14 2.58
C ALA A 348 -0.69 9.42 1.79
N GLN A 349 -1.28 9.30 0.60
CA GLN A 349 -1.63 10.41 -0.32
C GLN A 349 -2.90 10.12 -1.14
N ASP A 350 -3.54 8.98 -0.86
CA ASP A 350 -4.67 8.43 -1.61
C ASP A 350 -5.34 7.41 -0.69
N LEU A 351 -6.52 6.89 -1.04
CA LEU A 351 -7.24 5.99 -0.14
C LEU A 351 -6.51 4.65 0.01
N LEU A 352 -6.32 3.93 -1.11
CA LEU A 352 -5.74 2.59 -1.12
C LEU A 352 -4.56 2.47 -2.08
N THR A 353 -3.60 1.62 -1.71
CA THR A 353 -2.76 0.94 -2.70
C THR A 353 -3.39 -0.40 -3.03
N ASN A 354 -3.94 -0.53 -4.24
CA ASN A 354 -4.38 -1.81 -4.77
C ASN A 354 -4.21 -1.84 -6.31
N ALA A 355 -5.18 -2.31 -7.08
CA ALA A 355 -5.01 -2.57 -8.51
C ALA A 355 -4.78 -1.29 -9.30
N ILE A 356 -5.57 -0.23 -9.05
CA ILE A 356 -5.44 1.05 -9.74
C ILE A 356 -4.08 1.67 -9.40
N LYS A 357 -3.75 1.81 -8.12
CA LYS A 357 -2.52 2.49 -7.69
C LYS A 357 -1.24 1.81 -8.17
N ASN A 358 -1.19 0.48 -8.12
CA ASN A 358 0.00 -0.27 -8.53
C ASN A 358 0.35 -0.07 -10.00
N LEU A 359 -0.67 0.14 -10.85
CA LEU A 359 -0.45 0.53 -12.26
C LEU A 359 -0.30 2.04 -12.42
N GLY A 360 -1.23 2.77 -11.80
CA GLY A 360 -1.44 4.21 -11.90
C GLY A 360 -0.24 5.07 -11.53
N ILE A 361 0.65 4.56 -10.67
CA ILE A 361 1.95 5.18 -10.39
C ILE A 361 3.09 4.25 -10.79
N GLY A 362 2.91 2.94 -10.63
CA GLY A 362 3.97 1.94 -10.84
C GLY A 362 4.37 1.73 -12.30
N LEU A 363 3.68 2.31 -13.29
CA LEU A 363 4.07 2.20 -14.70
C LEU A 363 4.82 3.42 -15.25
N TYR A 364 4.85 4.54 -14.51
CA TYR A 364 5.67 5.69 -14.87
C TYR A 364 7.16 5.41 -14.56
N PRO A 365 8.07 5.49 -15.54
CA PRO A 365 9.49 5.23 -15.32
C PRO A 365 10.21 6.41 -14.66
N THR A 366 11.05 6.14 -13.66
CA THR A 366 11.87 7.21 -13.04
C THR A 366 13.02 7.65 -13.94
N GLN A 367 13.60 6.76 -14.74
CA GLN A 367 14.70 7.08 -15.66
C GLN A 367 14.20 7.24 -17.10
N CYS A 368 13.14 8.04 -17.28
CA CYS A 368 12.60 8.45 -18.58
C CYS A 368 13.23 9.78 -19.00
N PRO A 369 14.12 9.83 -20.01
CA PRO A 369 14.77 11.08 -20.42
C PRO A 369 13.75 12.14 -20.84
N SER A 370 13.95 13.39 -20.42
CA SER A 370 13.16 14.53 -20.88
C SER A 370 13.59 15.07 -22.25
N SER A 371 14.78 14.67 -22.73
CA SER A 371 15.31 15.03 -24.04
C SER A 371 16.16 13.89 -24.61
N THR A 372 16.53 14.00 -25.88
CA THR A 372 17.46 13.08 -26.55
C THR A 372 18.94 13.34 -26.24
N ASP A 373 19.29 14.43 -25.55
CA ASP A 373 20.66 14.70 -25.12
C ASP A 373 21.11 13.67 -24.05
N PRO A 374 22.15 12.85 -24.33
CA PRO A 374 22.60 11.81 -23.41
C PRO A 374 23.24 12.35 -22.12
N GLU A 375 23.66 13.62 -22.09
CA GLU A 375 24.16 14.29 -20.89
C GLU A 375 23.03 14.92 -20.05
N ASN A 376 21.79 14.94 -20.55
CA ASN A 376 20.66 15.47 -19.80
C ASN A 376 20.29 14.53 -18.64
N LYS A 377 20.33 15.07 -17.43
CA LYS A 377 19.96 14.39 -16.18
C LYS A 377 18.58 14.78 -15.67
N SER A 378 17.77 15.44 -16.50
CA SER A 378 16.37 15.76 -16.22
C SER A 378 15.47 14.66 -16.77
N TRP A 379 14.58 14.20 -15.90
CA TRP A 379 13.66 13.09 -16.18
C TRP A 379 12.25 13.61 -16.40
N LYS A 380 11.47 12.94 -17.26
CA LYS A 380 10.09 13.34 -17.61
C LYS A 380 9.14 13.28 -16.42
N TYR A 381 9.29 12.26 -15.57
CA TYR A 381 8.35 11.96 -14.47
C TYR A 381 8.96 12.04 -13.07
N ALA A 382 10.28 12.06 -12.95
CA ALA A 382 10.97 11.94 -11.67
C ALA A 382 11.86 13.14 -11.33
N MET A 383 12.20 13.19 -10.04
CA MET A 383 13.09 14.17 -9.41
C MET A 383 14.17 13.41 -8.59
N PRO A 384 15.30 14.06 -8.29
CA PRO A 384 15.71 15.37 -8.81
C PRO A 384 16.29 15.20 -10.22
N SER A 385 16.74 16.30 -10.82
CA SER A 385 17.51 16.24 -12.06
C SER A 385 18.94 15.76 -11.77
N SER A 386 19.14 14.47 -11.52
CA SER A 386 20.44 13.87 -11.19
C SER A 386 20.65 12.49 -11.83
N ASP A 387 21.81 11.87 -11.60
CA ASP A 387 22.10 10.52 -12.10
C ASP A 387 21.27 9.42 -11.41
N THR A 388 20.70 9.73 -10.24
CA THR A 388 19.94 8.82 -9.39
C THR A 388 18.56 9.39 -9.08
N PRO A 389 17.67 9.57 -10.09
CA PRO A 389 16.30 9.96 -9.82
C PRO A 389 15.62 8.90 -8.97
N SER A 390 14.85 9.36 -8.01
CA SER A 390 14.17 8.49 -7.04
C SER A 390 12.67 8.67 -7.18
N TYR A 391 12.13 9.75 -6.64
CA TYR A 391 10.69 9.98 -6.58
C TYR A 391 10.09 10.43 -7.90
N LYS A 392 8.89 9.93 -8.19
CA LYS A 392 8.06 10.34 -9.34
C LYS A 392 7.40 11.70 -9.09
N GLY A 393 8.18 12.68 -8.61
CA GLY A 393 7.71 13.96 -8.09
C GLY A 393 7.21 14.95 -9.15
N LYS A 394 7.47 14.70 -10.45
CA LYS A 394 6.92 15.51 -11.54
C LYS A 394 5.53 15.05 -11.99
N LEU A 395 5.03 13.94 -11.44
CA LEU A 395 3.64 13.55 -11.62
C LEU A 395 2.73 14.46 -10.77
N PRO A 396 1.56 14.87 -11.28
CA PRO A 396 0.55 15.49 -10.43
C PRO A 396 0.02 14.50 -9.39
N HIS A 397 0.46 14.65 -8.14
CA HIS A 397 -0.05 13.91 -6.98
C HIS A 397 -1.19 14.66 -6.28
N MET A 398 -1.35 15.95 -6.57
CA MET A 398 -2.40 16.84 -6.08
C MET A 398 -2.98 17.63 -7.26
N PRO A 399 -4.22 18.13 -7.19
CA PRO A 399 -4.75 18.99 -8.24
C PRO A 399 -3.91 20.26 -8.45
N TRP A 400 -3.42 20.90 -7.39
CA TRP A 400 -2.57 22.07 -7.51
C TRP A 400 -1.09 21.68 -7.58
N VAL A 401 -0.46 21.91 -8.73
CA VAL A 401 0.97 21.71 -8.95
C VAL A 401 1.65 23.07 -9.03
N VAL A 402 2.76 23.22 -8.33
CA VAL A 402 3.50 24.48 -8.20
C VAL A 402 4.71 24.54 -9.13
N GLU A 403 5.04 25.74 -9.60
CA GLU A 403 6.27 25.98 -10.34
C GLU A 403 7.48 26.09 -9.39
N ILE A 404 8.53 25.32 -9.64
CA ILE A 404 9.76 25.30 -8.83
C ILE A 404 10.84 26.17 -9.47
N ASP A 405 11.57 26.94 -8.65
CA ASP A 405 12.85 27.54 -9.04
C ASP A 405 13.97 26.51 -8.89
N GLU A 406 14.49 26.04 -10.02
CA GLU A 406 15.55 25.02 -10.08
C GLU A 406 16.85 25.45 -9.38
N LYS A 407 17.07 26.76 -9.11
CA LYS A 407 18.29 27.23 -8.42
C LYS A 407 18.20 27.13 -6.92
N THR A 408 17.01 27.33 -6.37
CA THR A 408 16.79 27.39 -4.91
C THR A 408 16.07 26.15 -4.38
N SER A 409 15.50 25.32 -5.28
CA SER A 409 14.59 24.22 -4.94
C SER A 409 13.36 24.71 -4.15
N LEU A 410 12.94 25.97 -4.34
CA LEU A 410 11.78 26.58 -3.68
C LEU A 410 10.68 26.93 -4.69
N PRO A 411 9.41 27.03 -4.25
CA PRO A 411 8.32 27.44 -5.13
C PRO A 411 8.51 28.88 -5.60
N LYS A 412 8.21 29.13 -6.87
CA LYS A 412 8.15 30.49 -7.39
C LYS A 412 6.92 31.20 -6.85
N LYS A 413 7.11 32.47 -6.53
CA LYS A 413 6.05 33.41 -6.18
C LYS A 413 5.89 34.46 -7.28
N ASP A 414 4.65 34.92 -7.47
CA ASP A 414 4.34 36.03 -8.35
C ASP A 414 4.68 37.38 -7.68
N GLU A 415 4.39 38.49 -8.37
CA GLU A 415 4.64 39.86 -7.87
C GLU A 415 3.85 40.21 -6.59
N LYS A 416 2.81 39.44 -6.25
CA LYS A 416 2.00 39.61 -5.03
C LYS A 416 2.50 38.75 -3.87
N GLY A 417 3.46 37.86 -4.12
CA GLY A 417 3.98 36.93 -3.12
C GLY A 417 3.22 35.61 -3.04
N GLU A 418 2.31 35.35 -3.98
CA GLU A 418 1.50 34.12 -4.04
C GLU A 418 2.21 33.06 -4.90
N TYR A 419 2.00 31.77 -4.60
CA TYR A 419 2.62 30.70 -5.38
C TYR A 419 2.09 30.64 -6.82
N ILE A 420 2.99 30.38 -7.77
CA ILE A 420 2.63 30.15 -9.16
C ILE A 420 2.16 28.70 -9.31
N LEU A 421 0.87 28.51 -9.54
CA LEU A 421 0.20 27.20 -9.49
C LEU A 421 -0.52 26.89 -10.80
N THR A 422 -0.58 25.61 -11.12
CA THR A 422 -1.38 25.04 -12.22
C THR A 422 -2.35 24.02 -11.64
N LYS A 423 -3.66 24.20 -11.91
CA LYS A 423 -4.67 23.18 -11.56
C LYS A 423 -4.68 22.09 -12.61
N THR A 424 -4.48 20.86 -12.17
CA THR A 424 -4.48 19.61 -12.92
C THR A 424 -5.66 18.73 -12.48
N ARG A 425 -5.72 17.49 -12.96
CA ARG A 425 -6.64 16.46 -12.46
C ARG A 425 -6.04 15.61 -11.33
N GLY A 426 -4.88 16.03 -10.80
CA GLY A 426 -4.23 15.45 -9.63
C GLY A 426 -3.99 13.95 -9.74
N MET A 427 -3.98 13.28 -8.59
CA MET A 427 -3.74 11.84 -8.48
C MET A 427 -4.74 11.00 -9.30
N PRO A 428 -6.06 11.26 -9.31
CA PRO A 428 -6.99 10.49 -10.13
C PRO A 428 -6.70 10.57 -11.63
N GLY A 429 -6.39 11.77 -12.14
CA GLY A 429 -6.01 11.97 -13.54
C GLY A 429 -4.73 11.22 -13.92
N THR A 430 -3.71 11.30 -13.07
CA THR A 430 -2.41 10.62 -13.28
C THR A 430 -2.60 9.10 -13.35
N GLN A 431 -3.34 8.52 -12.41
CA GLN A 431 -3.60 7.08 -12.41
C GLN A 431 -4.42 6.64 -13.63
N ALA A 432 -5.46 7.41 -13.97
CA ALA A 432 -6.31 7.09 -15.10
C ALA A 432 -5.58 7.16 -16.44
N ASP A 433 -4.76 8.19 -16.67
CA ASP A 433 -4.10 8.39 -17.95
C ASP A 433 -3.16 7.23 -18.30
N VAL A 434 -2.38 6.72 -17.35
CA VAL A 434 -1.47 5.60 -17.64
C VAL A 434 -2.21 4.28 -17.84
N ILE A 435 -3.28 4.02 -17.08
CA ILE A 435 -4.09 2.81 -17.27
C ILE A 435 -4.79 2.86 -18.63
N ARG A 436 -5.35 4.02 -19.00
CA ARG A 436 -5.99 4.21 -20.32
C ARG A 436 -5.00 4.09 -21.47
N ALA A 437 -3.78 4.60 -21.31
CA ALA A 437 -2.71 4.41 -22.30
C ALA A 437 -2.40 2.92 -22.52
N VAL A 438 -2.30 2.14 -21.43
CA VAL A 438 -2.04 0.69 -21.51
C VAL A 438 -3.22 -0.06 -22.14
N GLN A 439 -4.45 0.31 -21.80
CA GLN A 439 -5.66 -0.28 -22.39
C GLN A 439 -5.79 0.02 -23.89
N GLU A 440 -5.45 1.24 -24.32
CA GLU A 440 -5.50 1.65 -25.73
C GLU A 440 -4.50 0.86 -26.59
N GLU A 441 -3.35 0.49 -26.02
CA GLU A 441 -2.36 -0.38 -26.67
C GLU A 441 -2.78 -1.87 -26.67
N GLY A 442 -3.99 -2.20 -26.24
CA GLY A 442 -4.56 -3.55 -26.30
C GLY A 442 -3.90 -4.54 -25.35
N VAL A 443 -3.33 -4.06 -24.23
CA VAL A 443 -2.74 -4.93 -23.21
C VAL A 443 -3.85 -5.59 -22.39
N PHE A 444 -3.94 -6.92 -22.46
CA PHE A 444 -4.85 -7.69 -21.63
C PHE A 444 -4.34 -7.73 -20.18
N MET A 445 -5.19 -7.36 -19.22
CA MET A 445 -4.81 -7.23 -17.81
C MET A 445 -5.62 -8.19 -16.94
N VAL A 446 -4.92 -8.88 -16.03
CA VAL A 446 -5.52 -9.64 -14.94
C VAL A 446 -4.99 -9.05 -13.63
N HIS A 447 -5.89 -8.64 -12.74
CA HIS A 447 -5.55 -8.06 -11.45
C HIS A 447 -5.73 -9.11 -10.36
N ILE A 448 -4.70 -9.30 -9.53
CA ILE A 448 -4.68 -10.30 -8.45
C ILE A 448 -4.14 -9.65 -7.18
N SER A 449 -5.03 -9.24 -6.28
CA SER A 449 -4.67 -8.52 -5.06
C SER A 449 -4.19 -9.47 -3.96
N ASP A 450 -2.95 -9.28 -3.50
CA ASP A 450 -2.47 -9.81 -2.23
C ASP A 450 -3.11 -9.03 -1.08
N SER A 451 -4.16 -9.61 -0.53
CA SER A 451 -4.93 -9.11 0.61
C SER A 451 -4.90 -10.10 1.80
N ILE A 452 -3.88 -10.98 1.84
CA ILE A 452 -3.77 -12.01 2.89
C ILE A 452 -3.48 -11.29 4.22
N ASP A 453 -2.48 -10.41 4.19
CA ASP A 453 -2.29 -9.35 5.16
C ASP A 453 -2.58 -8.02 4.47
N MET A 454 -3.69 -7.39 4.82
CA MET A 454 -3.97 -6.01 4.46
C MET A 454 -3.16 -5.09 5.37
N ILE A 455 -2.55 -4.04 4.82
CA ILE A 455 -1.65 -3.18 5.60
C ILE A 455 -2.36 -1.91 6.02
N ASN A 456 -2.42 -1.70 7.33
CA ASN A 456 -2.99 -0.51 7.96
C ASN A 456 -1.89 0.46 8.41
N LEU A 457 -2.27 1.70 8.72
CA LEU A 457 -1.45 2.82 9.17
C LEU A 457 -0.44 3.35 8.16
N ASN A 458 0.29 2.51 7.43
CA ASN A 458 1.29 3.02 6.50
C ASN A 458 1.63 2.07 5.35
N HIS A 459 1.97 2.65 4.21
CA HIS A 459 2.40 1.95 3.01
C HIS A 459 3.91 2.10 2.72
N ASN A 460 4.61 2.95 3.48
CA ASN A 460 6.04 3.23 3.38
C ASN A 460 6.88 2.36 4.34
N PRO A 461 8.18 2.12 4.03
CA PRO A 461 9.09 1.32 4.86
C PRO A 461 9.61 2.10 6.08
N GLU A 462 8.70 2.68 6.88
CA GLU A 462 9.02 3.55 8.03
C GLU A 462 8.89 2.81 9.39
N GLY A 463 8.51 1.54 9.36
CA GLY A 463 8.41 0.69 10.56
C GLY A 463 7.12 0.82 11.37
N ILE A 464 6.14 1.60 10.89
CA ILE A 464 4.81 1.76 11.54
C ILE A 464 3.67 1.01 10.82
N ALA A 465 3.98 0.32 9.72
CA ALA A 465 3.01 -0.48 8.98
C ALA A 465 2.50 -1.66 9.82
N VAL A 466 1.18 -1.86 9.85
CA VAL A 466 0.55 -2.93 10.64
C VAL A 466 -0.11 -3.94 9.72
N ARG A 467 0.24 -5.22 9.87
CA ARG A 467 -0.40 -6.33 9.16
C ARG A 467 -1.72 -6.69 9.80
N ILE A 468 -2.79 -6.62 9.02
CA ILE A 468 -4.11 -7.10 9.40
C ILE A 468 -4.40 -8.39 8.64
N PRO A 469 -4.39 -9.56 9.31
CA PRO A 469 -4.46 -10.87 8.66
C PRO A 469 -5.89 -11.25 8.26
N GLU A 470 -6.49 -10.49 7.33
CA GLU A 470 -7.86 -10.72 6.85
C GLU A 470 -7.99 -11.99 5.99
N GLY A 471 -6.89 -12.44 5.40
CA GLY A 471 -6.76 -13.76 4.75
C GLY A 471 -7.36 -13.86 3.35
N TYR A 472 -7.42 -12.76 2.59
CA TYR A 472 -8.03 -12.79 1.25
C TYR A 472 -7.01 -12.80 0.11
N ILE A 473 -7.37 -13.44 -0.98
CA ILE A 473 -6.80 -13.16 -2.30
C ILE A 473 -7.96 -12.88 -3.24
N TRP A 474 -7.86 -11.79 -3.99
CA TRP A 474 -8.90 -11.35 -4.91
C TRP A 474 -8.37 -11.26 -6.33
N SER A 475 -9.22 -11.54 -7.31
CA SER A 475 -8.90 -11.47 -8.73
C SER A 475 -10.04 -10.88 -9.55
N SER A 476 -9.70 -10.04 -10.52
CA SER A 476 -10.65 -9.46 -11.48
C SER A 476 -9.96 -9.03 -12.77
N LEU A 477 -10.72 -8.91 -13.86
CA LEU A 477 -10.27 -8.21 -15.07
C LEU A 477 -10.52 -6.69 -15.00
N ASP A 478 -11.19 -6.22 -13.94
CA ASP A 478 -11.58 -4.83 -13.76
C ASP A 478 -10.97 -4.24 -12.48
N CYS A 479 -10.03 -3.32 -12.64
CA CYS A 479 -9.34 -2.68 -11.52
C CYS A 479 -10.25 -1.80 -10.66
N VAL A 480 -11.29 -1.19 -11.24
CA VAL A 480 -12.23 -0.31 -10.51
C VAL A 480 -13.13 -1.15 -9.61
N ALA A 481 -13.69 -2.23 -10.14
CA ALA A 481 -14.51 -3.17 -9.39
C ALA A 481 -13.75 -3.81 -8.21
N LEU A 482 -12.52 -4.25 -8.46
CA LEU A 482 -11.66 -4.85 -7.43
C LEU A 482 -11.33 -3.86 -6.31
N ASP A 483 -10.94 -2.63 -6.63
CA ASP A 483 -10.58 -1.62 -5.63
C ASP A 483 -11.83 -1.13 -4.86
N GLN A 484 -12.97 -0.98 -5.54
CA GLN A 484 -14.24 -0.64 -4.89
C GLN A 484 -14.65 -1.70 -3.86
N LEU A 485 -14.57 -3.00 -4.19
CA LEU A 485 -14.85 -4.09 -3.23
C LEU A 485 -13.94 -3.97 -2.00
N CYS A 486 -12.64 -3.79 -2.22
CA CYS A 486 -11.66 -3.72 -1.14
C CYS A 486 -11.91 -2.50 -0.24
N ALA A 487 -12.25 -1.35 -0.82
CA ALA A 487 -12.59 -0.14 -0.07
C ALA A 487 -13.89 -0.31 0.73
N ASN A 488 -14.94 -0.85 0.11
CA ASN A 488 -16.21 -1.15 0.79
C ASN A 488 -16.00 -2.10 1.98
N TYR A 489 -15.07 -3.05 1.89
CA TYR A 489 -14.73 -3.93 3.01
C TYR A 489 -13.96 -3.21 4.13
N CYS A 490 -12.93 -2.42 3.79
CA CYS A 490 -12.08 -1.74 4.77
C CYS A 490 -12.84 -0.68 5.59
N PHE A 491 -13.79 0.02 4.97
CA PHE A 491 -14.50 1.15 5.58
C PHE A 491 -15.89 0.76 6.07
N LYS A 492 -16.00 -0.45 6.62
CA LYS A 492 -17.24 -1.00 7.15
C LYS A 492 -16.99 -1.80 8.42
N THR A 493 -17.43 -1.26 9.55
CA THR A 493 -17.37 -1.95 10.86
C THR A 493 -18.74 -2.19 11.49
N ILE A 494 -19.82 -1.78 10.82
CA ILE A 494 -21.20 -2.01 11.27
C ILE A 494 -21.98 -2.91 10.29
N PRO A 495 -23.05 -3.59 10.74
CA PRO A 495 -23.89 -4.41 9.88
C PRO A 495 -24.56 -3.61 8.75
N MET A 496 -24.78 -4.22 7.57
CA MET A 496 -25.43 -3.56 6.43
C MET A 496 -26.81 -3.00 6.77
N SER A 497 -27.58 -3.70 7.60
CA SER A 497 -28.91 -3.30 8.02
C SER A 497 -28.89 -1.93 8.71
N GLN A 498 -27.94 -1.75 9.62
CA GLN A 498 -27.69 -0.49 10.31
C GLN A 498 -27.11 0.58 9.38
N GLY A 499 -26.15 0.22 8.52
CA GLY A 499 -25.55 1.14 7.55
C GLY A 499 -26.58 1.73 6.58
N MET A 500 -27.49 0.91 6.05
CA MET A 500 -28.58 1.35 5.16
C MET A 500 -29.56 2.28 5.88
N GLU A 501 -29.96 1.96 7.12
CA GLU A 501 -30.82 2.85 7.92
C GLU A 501 -30.15 4.22 8.14
N LEU A 502 -28.87 4.22 8.49
CA LEU A 502 -28.11 5.45 8.71
C LEU A 502 -27.92 6.24 7.43
N LYS A 503 -27.68 5.58 6.30
CA LYS A 503 -27.59 6.22 4.99
C LYS A 503 -28.88 6.99 4.66
N GLU A 504 -30.03 6.35 4.81
CA GLU A 504 -31.33 6.99 4.59
C GLU A 504 -31.58 8.14 5.58
N LYS A 505 -31.32 7.90 6.87
CA LYS A 505 -31.56 8.89 7.94
C LYS A 505 -30.71 10.16 7.78
N ASN A 506 -29.45 10.01 7.36
CA ASN A 506 -28.50 11.11 7.26
C ASN A 506 -28.31 11.62 5.83
N ASN A 507 -29.01 11.03 4.85
CA ASN A 507 -28.85 11.33 3.42
C ASN A 507 -27.39 11.19 2.93
N TRP A 508 -26.72 10.12 3.36
CA TRP A 508 -25.36 9.81 2.92
C TRP A 508 -25.35 9.20 1.51
N ASN A 509 -24.28 9.42 0.76
CA ASN A 509 -24.08 8.80 -0.56
C ASN A 509 -23.74 7.31 -0.47
N THR A 510 -23.31 6.82 0.70
CA THR A 510 -22.92 5.43 0.96
C THR A 510 -23.32 4.96 2.36
N GLU A 511 -23.55 3.66 2.50
CA GLU A 511 -23.85 2.93 3.75
C GLU A 511 -22.60 2.31 4.38
N PHE A 512 -21.48 2.29 3.65
CA PHE A 512 -20.21 1.75 4.11
C PHE A 512 -19.53 2.77 5.03
N VAL A 513 -19.70 2.58 6.33
CA VAL A 513 -19.14 3.44 7.38
C VAL A 513 -18.43 2.62 8.45
N HIS A 514 -17.41 3.22 9.06
CA HIS A 514 -16.67 2.61 10.17
C HIS A 514 -16.74 3.45 11.45
N GLN A 515 -16.49 2.79 12.57
CA GLN A 515 -16.37 3.42 13.88
C GLN A 515 -15.05 4.19 13.96
N VAL A 516 -15.14 5.45 14.38
CA VAL A 516 -14.00 6.36 14.56
C VAL A 516 -14.07 7.07 15.92
N PRO A 517 -12.93 7.43 16.51
CA PRO A 517 -12.91 8.29 17.69
C PRO A 517 -13.40 9.70 17.34
N VAL A 518 -14.26 10.28 18.16
CA VAL A 518 -14.77 11.65 17.99
C VAL A 518 -14.52 12.42 19.28
N ALA A 519 -13.97 13.62 19.15
CA ALA A 519 -13.71 14.48 20.29
C ALA A 519 -14.97 15.22 20.72
N THR A 520 -15.19 15.34 22.03
CA THR A 520 -16.28 16.13 22.61
C THR A 520 -15.83 16.80 23.90
N ILE A 521 -16.61 17.76 24.41
CA ILE A 521 -16.25 18.52 25.62
C ILE A 521 -16.86 17.88 26.85
N GLU A 522 -16.03 17.61 27.85
CA GLU A 522 -16.43 17.26 29.21
C GLU A 522 -15.77 18.21 30.21
N GLY A 523 -16.52 19.19 30.71
CA GLY A 523 -15.99 20.20 31.62
C GLY A 523 -14.94 21.07 30.94
N LYS A 524 -13.68 20.94 31.39
CA LYS A 524 -12.51 21.63 30.81
C LYS A 524 -11.69 20.76 29.86
N ASN A 525 -12.08 19.50 29.71
CA ASN A 525 -11.32 18.51 28.95
C ASN A 525 -12.01 18.24 27.62
N ILE A 526 -11.20 17.83 26.65
CA ILE A 526 -11.68 17.24 25.40
C ILE A 526 -11.54 15.73 25.54
N VAL A 527 -12.61 14.98 25.33
CA VAL A 527 -12.66 13.53 25.57
C VAL A 527 -13.10 12.78 24.31
N THR A 528 -12.67 11.53 24.20
CA THR A 528 -13.04 10.65 23.08
C THR A 528 -14.36 9.94 23.35
N ILE A 529 -15.25 9.97 22.38
CA ILE A 529 -16.41 9.09 22.27
C ILE A 529 -16.34 8.31 20.97
N GLU A 530 -17.11 7.23 20.86
CA GLU A 530 -17.28 6.52 19.59
C GLU A 530 -18.24 7.30 18.67
N GLY A 531 -17.85 7.46 17.41
CA GLY A 531 -18.69 7.98 16.35
C GLY A 531 -18.56 7.17 15.06
N LEU A 532 -19.22 7.64 14.00
CA LEU A 532 -19.16 7.06 12.66
C LEU A 532 -18.68 8.11 11.65
N ASP A 533 -17.85 7.67 10.72
CA ASP A 533 -17.36 8.41 9.55
C ASP A 533 -17.09 7.41 8.40
N SER A 534 -16.78 7.92 7.21
CA SER A 534 -16.28 7.13 6.09
C SER A 534 -15.50 8.01 5.11
N PRO A 535 -14.30 7.61 4.66
CA PRO A 535 -13.65 8.28 3.54
C PRO A 535 -14.44 8.15 2.24
N LEU A 536 -15.31 7.14 2.12
CA LEU A 536 -16.12 6.92 0.92
C LEU A 536 -17.20 7.99 0.70
N PHE A 537 -17.47 8.84 1.71
CA PHE A 537 -18.29 10.03 1.51
C PHE A 537 -17.67 11.02 0.52
N ARG A 538 -16.34 11.00 0.42
CA ARG A 538 -15.51 12.09 -0.10
C ARG A 538 -14.36 11.59 -0.98
N TYR A 539 -14.50 10.37 -1.52
CA TYR A 539 -13.52 9.73 -2.39
C TYR A 539 -14.10 9.48 -3.78
N ASN A 540 -13.47 10.05 -4.80
CA ASN A 540 -14.05 10.13 -6.15
C ASN A 540 -13.34 9.26 -7.22
N LEU A 541 -12.20 8.62 -6.90
CA LEU A 541 -11.37 7.92 -7.89
C LEU A 541 -12.16 6.87 -8.68
N TYR A 542 -13.02 6.08 -8.03
CA TYR A 542 -13.73 4.99 -8.69
C TYR A 542 -14.79 5.50 -9.68
N SER A 543 -15.56 6.52 -9.29
CA SER A 543 -16.51 7.19 -10.18
C SER A 543 -15.80 7.89 -11.35
N TYR A 544 -14.65 8.51 -11.07
CA TYR A 544 -13.82 9.14 -12.08
C TYR A 544 -13.24 8.11 -13.06
N GLY A 545 -12.75 6.98 -12.55
CA GLY A 545 -12.18 5.90 -13.32
C GLY A 545 -13.19 5.22 -14.25
N GLU A 546 -14.40 4.99 -13.77
CA GLU A 546 -15.51 4.50 -14.59
C GLU A 546 -15.83 5.48 -15.74
N LYS A 547 -15.94 6.78 -15.44
CA LYS A 547 -16.17 7.82 -16.47
C LYS A 547 -15.02 7.90 -17.49
N ARG A 548 -13.79 7.62 -17.08
CA ARG A 548 -12.61 7.58 -17.95
C ARG A 548 -12.48 6.27 -18.73
N GLY A 549 -13.31 5.27 -18.44
CA GLY A 549 -13.28 3.96 -19.10
C GLY A 549 -12.23 2.99 -18.55
N MET A 550 -11.71 3.20 -17.35
CA MET A 550 -10.76 2.25 -16.73
C MET A 550 -11.41 0.90 -16.38
N GLY A 551 -12.70 0.92 -16.04
CA GLY A 551 -13.46 -0.20 -15.49
C GLY A 551 -14.86 0.28 -15.08
N GLN A 552 -15.55 -0.46 -14.20
CA GLN A 552 -16.86 -0.07 -13.65
C GLN A 552 -16.95 -0.30 -12.14
N GLN A 553 -17.82 0.45 -11.46
CA GLN A 553 -17.99 0.36 -10.00
C GLN A 553 -18.88 -0.82 -9.58
N HIS A 554 -19.84 -1.21 -10.44
CA HIS A 554 -20.74 -2.33 -10.13
C HIS A 554 -19.98 -3.64 -10.24
N TYR A 555 -20.05 -4.46 -9.19
CA TYR A 555 -19.46 -5.78 -9.15
C TYR A 555 -20.38 -6.81 -8.51
N TYR A 556 -20.00 -8.07 -8.68
CA TYR A 556 -20.50 -9.18 -7.87
C TYR A 556 -19.34 -10.07 -7.42
N VAL A 557 -19.46 -10.65 -6.23
CA VAL A 557 -18.44 -11.55 -5.68
C VAL A 557 -18.79 -13.01 -5.92
N THR A 558 -17.79 -13.81 -6.30
CA THR A 558 -17.84 -15.27 -6.26
C THR A 558 -16.54 -15.83 -5.68
N GLY A 559 -16.52 -17.10 -5.29
CA GLY A 559 -15.31 -17.72 -4.75
C GLY A 559 -15.57 -18.60 -3.55
N TRP A 560 -14.54 -18.79 -2.72
CA TRP A 560 -14.56 -19.78 -1.66
C TRP A 560 -13.93 -19.29 -0.35
N ASP A 561 -14.68 -19.39 0.75
CA ASP A 561 -14.16 -19.24 2.10
C ASP A 561 -13.70 -20.61 2.59
N SER A 562 -12.40 -20.87 2.55
CA SER A 562 -11.81 -22.13 3.02
C SER A 562 -11.82 -22.28 4.54
N VAL A 563 -11.92 -21.17 5.29
CA VAL A 563 -11.96 -21.20 6.76
C VAL A 563 -13.26 -21.84 7.23
N THR A 564 -14.37 -21.56 6.55
CA THR A 564 -15.68 -22.16 6.89
C THR A 564 -16.19 -23.20 5.89
N GLY A 565 -15.55 -23.33 4.73
CA GLY A 565 -15.95 -24.24 3.67
C GLY A 565 -17.27 -23.80 3.01
N THR A 566 -17.37 -22.53 2.63
CA THR A 566 -18.61 -21.92 2.12
C THR A 566 -18.35 -21.00 0.92
N PRO A 567 -19.30 -20.83 -0.01
CA PRO A 567 -19.15 -19.90 -1.12
C PRO A 567 -19.09 -18.45 -0.63
N LEU A 568 -18.21 -17.66 -1.24
CA LEU A 568 -18.24 -16.20 -1.12
C LEU A 568 -19.29 -15.63 -2.07
N ALA A 569 -19.93 -14.54 -1.65
CA ALA A 569 -20.94 -13.83 -2.43
C ALA A 569 -20.96 -12.35 -2.05
N SER A 570 -21.63 -11.54 -2.86
CA SER A 570 -22.02 -10.18 -2.46
C SER A 570 -23.53 -9.97 -2.52
N LEU A 571 -24.01 -9.03 -1.72
CA LEU A 571 -25.41 -8.62 -1.67
C LEU A 571 -25.47 -7.09 -1.51
N ASP A 572 -26.04 -6.42 -2.51
CA ASP A 572 -26.09 -4.95 -2.58
C ASP A 572 -24.66 -4.34 -2.41
N GLY A 573 -23.64 -5.01 -2.97
CA GLY A 573 -22.23 -4.63 -2.86
C GLY A 573 -21.53 -5.07 -1.57
N HIS A 574 -22.25 -5.55 -0.55
CA HIS A 574 -21.63 -6.02 0.69
C HIS A 574 -21.01 -7.40 0.51
N LEU A 575 -19.77 -7.59 0.96
CA LEU A 575 -19.11 -8.90 0.99
C LEU A 575 -19.74 -9.81 2.06
N GLY A 576 -19.97 -11.07 1.70
CA GLY A 576 -20.42 -12.10 2.63
C GLY A 576 -20.11 -13.51 2.15
N ARG A 577 -20.68 -14.49 2.85
CA ARG A 577 -20.64 -15.90 2.50
C ARG A 577 -22.00 -16.55 2.62
N ILE A 578 -22.20 -17.67 1.95
CA ILE A 578 -23.47 -18.40 1.97
C ILE A 578 -23.40 -19.62 2.88
N GLU A 579 -24.23 -19.63 3.90
CA GLU A 579 -24.45 -20.77 4.78
C GLU A 579 -25.86 -21.31 4.53
N LYS A 580 -25.95 -22.46 3.83
CA LYS A 580 -27.21 -23.06 3.34
C LYS A 580 -27.98 -22.11 2.41
N THR A 581 -28.92 -21.34 2.95
CA THR A 581 -29.75 -20.37 2.21
C THR A 581 -29.62 -18.96 2.79
N ARG A 582 -28.69 -18.75 3.73
CA ARG A 582 -28.52 -17.48 4.44
C ARG A 582 -27.23 -16.79 4.00
N PHE A 583 -27.31 -15.49 3.75
CA PHE A 583 -26.15 -14.62 3.59
C PHE A 583 -25.63 -14.23 4.98
N ILE A 584 -24.38 -14.57 5.22
CA ILE A 584 -23.63 -14.16 6.42
C ILE A 584 -22.66 -13.07 5.97
N GLU A 585 -22.97 -11.86 6.40
CA GLU A 585 -22.17 -10.69 6.10
C GLU A 585 -20.77 -10.81 6.70
N LEU A 586 -19.75 -10.42 5.93
CA LEU A 586 -18.38 -10.31 6.39
C LEU A 586 -18.06 -8.82 6.63
N ILE A 587 -17.51 -8.53 7.81
CA ILE A 587 -17.24 -7.19 8.33
C ILE A 587 -15.85 -7.24 8.97
N THR A 588 -15.06 -6.18 8.80
CA THR A 588 -13.76 -6.08 9.50
C THR A 588 -13.96 -5.56 10.92
N GLY A 589 -13.10 -6.01 11.84
CA GLY A 589 -13.02 -5.46 13.20
C GLY A 589 -11.98 -4.33 13.32
N ASN A 590 -11.32 -3.94 12.23
CA ASN A 590 -10.20 -3.02 12.25
C ASN A 590 -10.61 -1.63 11.73
N MET A 591 -10.11 -0.59 12.39
CA MET A 591 -10.24 0.79 11.92
C MET A 591 -9.07 1.10 10.98
N TYR A 592 -9.35 1.10 9.68
CA TYR A 592 -8.36 1.41 8.65
C TYR A 592 -8.20 2.92 8.46
N TYR A 593 -6.96 3.41 8.52
CA TYR A 593 -6.59 4.80 8.23
C TYR A 593 -5.07 4.95 8.04
N ASN A 594 -4.64 6.06 7.46
CA ASN A 594 -3.25 6.48 7.42
C ASN A 594 -3.07 7.81 8.20
N PRO A 595 -2.08 7.93 9.10
CA PRO A 595 -1.78 9.17 9.83
C PRO A 595 -1.59 10.41 8.94
N SER A 596 -1.04 10.23 7.73
CA SER A 596 -0.81 11.30 6.75
C SER A 596 -2.05 11.64 5.93
N CYS A 597 -3.13 10.86 6.04
CA CYS A 597 -4.40 11.12 5.38
C CYS A 597 -5.57 11.23 6.36
N MET A 598 -5.33 11.40 7.67
CA MET A 598 -6.40 11.38 8.67
C MET A 598 -7.52 12.39 8.40
N LEU A 599 -7.22 13.54 7.78
CA LEU A 599 -8.23 14.52 7.42
C LEU A 599 -9.26 13.96 6.43
N TRP A 600 -8.86 13.02 5.58
CA TRP A 600 -9.74 12.37 4.62
C TRP A 600 -10.18 10.97 5.09
N ASP A 601 -9.36 10.22 5.81
CA ASP A 601 -9.76 8.91 6.33
C ASP A 601 -10.76 9.01 7.48
N MET A 602 -10.54 9.97 8.38
CA MET A 602 -11.31 10.14 9.62
C MET A 602 -11.56 11.63 9.89
N GLN A 603 -12.06 12.36 8.89
CA GLN A 603 -12.31 13.80 8.93
C GLN A 603 -13.03 14.23 10.21
N LYS A 604 -14.06 13.48 10.61
CA LYS A 604 -14.84 13.80 11.81
C LYS A 604 -14.00 13.77 13.09
N THR A 605 -13.01 12.87 13.18
CA THR A 605 -12.08 12.82 14.32
C THR A 605 -11.31 14.12 14.47
N LEU A 606 -10.74 14.62 13.37
CA LEU A 606 -9.90 15.83 13.39
C LEU A 606 -10.73 17.10 13.58
N LEU A 607 -11.82 17.23 12.83
CA LEU A 607 -12.63 18.44 12.88
C LEU A 607 -13.36 18.58 14.23
N SER A 608 -13.84 17.49 14.82
CA SER A 608 -14.44 17.55 16.16
C SER A 608 -13.44 17.95 17.25
N TYR A 609 -12.16 17.59 17.10
CA TYR A 609 -11.10 18.04 18.02
C TYR A 609 -10.87 19.54 17.88
N ALA A 610 -10.77 20.04 16.65
CA ALA A 610 -10.65 21.46 16.36
C ALA A 610 -11.85 22.27 16.91
N GLU A 611 -13.08 21.82 16.67
CA GLU A 611 -14.30 22.46 17.19
C GLU A 611 -14.37 22.46 18.71
N ALA A 612 -14.04 21.34 19.35
CA ALA A 612 -14.03 21.22 20.80
C ALA A 612 -13.01 22.18 21.42
N HIS A 613 -11.83 22.30 20.79
CA HIS A 613 -10.79 23.23 21.21
C HIS A 613 -11.21 24.69 21.03
N ASP A 614 -11.73 25.05 19.86
CA ASP A 614 -12.21 26.41 19.56
C ASP A 614 -13.28 26.85 20.55
N LYS A 615 -14.19 25.96 20.92
CA LYS A 615 -15.24 26.24 21.91
C LYS A 615 -14.70 26.39 23.35
N LEU A 616 -13.62 25.70 23.72
CA LEU A 616 -13.03 25.79 25.06
C LEU A 616 -12.10 27.01 25.23
N THR A 617 -11.38 27.39 24.17
CA THR A 617 -10.27 28.35 24.25
C THR A 617 -10.52 29.65 23.47
N GLY A 618 -11.50 29.66 22.55
CA GLY A 618 -11.74 30.78 21.65
C GLY A 618 -10.77 30.84 20.45
N SER A 619 -10.06 29.76 20.15
CA SER A 619 -9.26 29.62 18.93
C SER A 619 -10.12 29.52 17.66
N SER A 620 -9.49 29.42 16.50
CA SER A 620 -10.13 29.31 15.18
C SER A 620 -9.53 28.19 14.33
N ILE A 621 -9.15 27.07 14.95
CA ILE A 621 -8.47 25.95 14.30
C ILE A 621 -9.38 25.27 13.28
N TYR A 622 -10.68 25.14 13.57
CA TYR A 622 -11.64 24.58 12.61
C TYR A 622 -11.67 25.44 11.35
N GLN A 623 -11.71 26.76 11.52
CA GLN A 623 -11.67 27.71 10.40
C GLN A 623 -10.34 27.62 9.63
N ASP A 624 -9.20 27.43 10.32
CA ASP A 624 -7.90 27.21 9.67
C ASP A 624 -7.91 25.96 8.76
N PHE A 625 -8.55 24.86 9.18
CA PHE A 625 -8.73 23.67 8.34
C PHE A 625 -9.61 23.97 7.12
N MET A 626 -10.76 24.61 7.32
CA MET A 626 -11.69 24.93 6.23
C MET A 626 -11.05 25.87 5.21
N GLU A 627 -10.40 26.95 5.65
CA GLU A 627 -9.71 27.88 4.74
C GLU A 627 -8.50 27.24 4.02
N GLY A 628 -7.86 26.25 4.66
CA GLY A 628 -6.69 25.57 4.12
C GLY A 628 -7.04 24.51 3.07
N PHE A 629 -8.16 23.82 3.23
CA PHE A 629 -8.48 22.62 2.45
C PHE A 629 -9.83 22.65 1.74
N ASP A 630 -10.92 23.17 2.33
CA ASP A 630 -12.26 23.15 1.73
C ASP A 630 -12.35 24.17 0.58
N GLU A 631 -11.89 23.75 -0.61
CA GLU A 631 -11.74 24.61 -1.79
C GLU A 631 -13.10 25.03 -2.36
N ASN A 632 -14.13 24.20 -2.18
CA ASN A 632 -15.45 24.41 -2.74
C ASN A 632 -16.44 25.07 -1.76
N GLY A 633 -16.17 25.01 -0.45
CA GLY A 633 -16.92 25.67 0.61
C GLY A 633 -18.21 24.95 1.02
N ASP A 634 -18.32 23.65 0.76
CA ASP A 634 -19.49 22.84 1.14
C ASP A 634 -19.39 22.24 2.55
N GLY A 635 -18.25 22.42 3.22
CA GLY A 635 -17.99 21.92 4.57
C GLY A 635 -17.55 20.45 4.62
N VAL A 636 -17.26 19.82 3.48
CA VAL A 636 -16.66 18.48 3.38
C VAL A 636 -15.35 18.57 2.62
N ILE A 637 -14.25 18.22 3.28
CA ILE A 637 -12.93 18.24 2.63
C ILE A 637 -12.73 16.95 1.83
N ASP A 638 -12.80 17.03 0.50
CA ASP A 638 -12.65 15.90 -0.40
C ASP A 638 -11.19 15.44 -0.60
N TYR A 639 -11.00 14.21 -1.09
CA TYR A 639 -9.66 13.71 -1.46
C TYR A 639 -9.01 14.50 -2.62
N ASP A 640 -9.80 15.23 -3.40
CA ASP A 640 -9.31 16.17 -4.42
C ASP A 640 -9.02 17.57 -3.85
N GLU A 641 -9.33 17.80 -2.57
CA GLU A 641 -9.13 19.05 -1.84
C GLU A 641 -7.96 18.92 -0.88
N THR A 642 -6.79 19.23 -1.42
CA THR A 642 -5.50 18.97 -0.76
C THR A 642 -4.75 20.27 -0.42
N GLY A 643 -5.44 21.39 -0.56
CA GLY A 643 -4.93 22.73 -0.36
C GLY A 643 -4.30 23.32 -1.62
N THR A 644 -4.24 24.65 -1.66
CA THR A 644 -3.87 25.41 -2.86
C THR A 644 -2.38 25.76 -2.92
N LYS A 645 -1.52 25.11 -2.13
CA LYS A 645 -0.07 25.43 -2.08
C LYS A 645 0.84 24.42 -2.78
N GLY A 646 0.28 23.35 -3.35
CA GLY A 646 1.04 22.32 -4.08
C GLY A 646 2.11 21.64 -3.23
N PHE A 647 1.74 21.19 -2.03
CA PHE A 647 2.68 20.62 -1.06
C PHE A 647 3.43 19.39 -1.57
N ASP A 648 2.76 18.43 -2.23
CA ASP A 648 3.38 17.17 -2.65
C ASP A 648 4.51 17.38 -3.66
N THR A 649 4.39 18.35 -4.57
CA THR A 649 5.48 18.70 -5.50
C THR A 649 6.76 19.07 -4.73
N HIS A 650 6.61 19.82 -3.64
CA HIS A 650 7.73 20.17 -2.76
C HIS A 650 8.21 19.02 -1.92
N LEU A 651 7.29 18.27 -1.31
CA LEU A 651 7.66 17.13 -0.47
C LEU A 651 8.52 16.15 -1.27
N PHE A 652 8.10 15.80 -2.49
CA PHE A 652 8.89 14.92 -3.34
C PHE A 652 10.21 15.52 -3.77
N LEU A 653 10.30 16.83 -4.01
CA LEU A 653 11.57 17.51 -4.29
C LEU A 653 12.51 17.45 -3.08
N ILE A 654 12.02 17.80 -1.88
CA ILE A 654 12.80 17.77 -0.63
C ILE A 654 13.32 16.36 -0.37
N MET A 655 12.45 15.34 -0.50
CA MET A 655 12.85 13.94 -0.32
C MET A 655 13.85 13.50 -1.39
N SER A 656 13.68 13.95 -2.64
CA SER A 656 14.58 13.65 -3.75
C SER A 656 15.97 14.25 -3.55
N ASP A 657 16.04 15.53 -3.18
CA ASP A 657 17.29 16.25 -2.92
C ASP A 657 17.98 15.69 -1.66
N ALA A 658 17.20 15.36 -0.62
CA ALA A 658 17.71 14.68 0.56
C ALA A 658 18.38 13.35 0.19
N LEU A 659 17.73 12.52 -0.64
CA LEU A 659 18.31 11.26 -1.11
C LEU A 659 19.57 11.48 -1.96
N ASP A 660 19.58 12.49 -2.83
CA ASP A 660 20.76 12.81 -3.64
C ASP A 660 21.95 13.22 -2.75
N ILE A 661 21.71 14.00 -1.69
CA ILE A 661 22.71 14.33 -0.66
C ILE A 661 23.21 13.08 0.05
N GLN A 662 22.30 12.16 0.42
CA GLN A 662 22.66 10.89 1.08
C GLN A 662 23.59 10.04 0.23
N LEU A 663 23.35 10.01 -1.09
CA LEU A 663 24.08 9.17 -2.03
C LEU A 663 25.41 9.79 -2.49
N SER A 664 25.48 11.11 -2.63
CA SER A 664 26.63 11.81 -3.24
C SER A 664 27.56 12.49 -2.23
N GLY A 665 27.09 12.80 -1.02
CA GLY A 665 27.78 13.66 -0.06
C GLY A 665 28.67 12.94 0.97
N ASN A 666 29.77 13.61 1.37
CA ASN A 666 30.50 13.24 2.59
C ASN A 666 29.60 13.48 3.82
N TYR A 667 29.47 12.47 4.68
CA TYR A 667 28.46 12.46 5.76
C TYR A 667 27.03 12.72 5.24
N GLY A 668 26.78 12.36 3.97
CA GLY A 668 25.52 12.57 3.27
C GLY A 668 24.31 12.01 4.01
N MET A 669 24.45 10.89 4.72
CA MET A 669 23.35 10.29 5.48
C MET A 669 22.86 11.20 6.61
N LEU A 670 23.78 11.83 7.34
CA LEU A 670 23.42 12.80 8.38
C LEU A 670 22.85 14.10 7.75
N LYS A 671 23.52 14.61 6.72
CA LYS A 671 23.14 15.86 6.03
C LYS A 671 21.78 15.77 5.35
N GLY A 672 21.51 14.70 4.61
CA GLY A 672 20.27 14.51 3.89
C GLY A 672 19.08 14.30 4.83
N ASN A 673 19.26 13.53 5.92
CA ASN A 673 18.21 13.39 6.94
C ASN A 673 17.90 14.74 7.61
N PHE A 674 18.93 15.53 7.93
CA PHE A 674 18.76 16.87 8.50
C PHE A 674 18.03 17.79 7.50
N TYR A 675 18.49 17.80 6.24
CA TYR A 675 17.88 18.59 5.16
C TYR A 675 16.39 18.27 4.98
N ASN A 676 16.02 16.98 4.95
CA ASN A 676 14.63 16.56 4.79
C ASN A 676 13.74 17.13 5.91
N ALA A 677 14.11 16.86 7.17
CA ALA A 677 13.31 17.28 8.32
C ALA A 677 13.26 18.82 8.48
N VAL A 678 14.36 19.53 8.23
CA VAL A 678 14.36 21.00 8.27
C VAL A 678 13.44 21.58 7.20
N ASN A 679 13.51 21.13 5.96
CA ASN A 679 12.75 21.76 4.88
C ASN A 679 11.24 21.50 4.98
N THR A 680 10.81 20.37 5.56
CA THR A 680 9.40 20.16 5.90
C THR A 680 8.97 21.05 7.08
N GLY A 681 9.78 21.15 8.14
CA GLY A 681 9.42 21.90 9.34
C GLY A 681 9.54 23.44 9.20
N LYS A 682 10.56 23.94 8.51
CA LYS A 682 10.87 25.36 8.33
C LYS A 682 9.83 26.08 7.50
N HIS A 683 9.26 25.40 6.52
CA HIS A 683 8.27 25.94 5.59
C HIS A 683 6.83 25.69 6.03
N SER A 684 6.60 25.38 7.30
CA SER A 684 5.27 25.40 7.92
C SER A 684 4.85 26.80 8.39
N ASN A 685 5.80 27.73 8.49
CA ASN A 685 5.61 29.05 9.05
C ASN A 685 6.45 30.10 8.31
N LYS A 686 5.77 31.07 7.69
CA LYS A 686 6.40 32.17 6.94
C LYS A 686 7.40 33.02 7.74
N LYS A 687 7.39 32.95 9.07
CA LYS A 687 8.34 33.69 9.93
C LYS A 687 9.66 32.93 10.16
N TRP A 688 9.75 31.68 9.73
CA TRP A 688 10.89 30.80 10.00
C TRP A 688 11.88 30.71 8.84
N ASN A 689 11.64 31.41 7.75
CA ASN A 689 12.53 31.46 6.59
C ASN A 689 12.51 32.86 5.97
N PRO A 690 13.62 33.30 5.34
CA PRO A 690 13.77 34.69 4.88
C PRO A 690 12.82 35.06 3.74
N ASP A 691 12.44 34.08 2.91
CA ASP A 691 11.60 34.27 1.72
C ASP A 691 10.09 34.17 2.01
N GLY A 692 9.71 33.97 3.27
CA GLY A 692 8.32 33.94 3.73
C GLY A 692 7.50 32.79 3.16
N HIS A 693 8.11 31.65 2.87
CA HIS A 693 7.45 30.42 2.43
C HIS A 693 6.72 29.71 3.59
N ASP A 694 5.58 29.13 3.27
CA ASP A 694 4.68 28.43 4.21
C ASP A 694 3.90 27.29 3.52
N PHE A 695 4.46 26.68 2.47
CA PHE A 695 3.80 25.64 1.68
C PHE A 695 3.46 24.36 2.46
N ALA A 696 4.06 24.15 3.64
CA ALA A 696 3.78 23.01 4.52
C ALA A 696 2.79 23.34 5.65
N ARG A 697 2.24 24.56 5.71
CA ARG A 697 1.35 25.01 6.81
C ARG A 697 0.15 24.09 6.98
N GLU A 698 -0.58 23.80 5.92
CA GLU A 698 -1.85 23.07 5.96
C GLU A 698 -1.63 21.61 6.39
N ILE A 699 -0.62 20.93 5.84
CA ILE A 699 -0.24 19.57 6.27
C ILE A 699 0.29 19.55 7.71
N THR A 700 0.90 20.64 8.17
CA THR A 700 1.27 20.78 9.59
C THR A 700 0.05 20.82 10.50
N LEU A 701 -1.09 21.41 10.09
CA LEU A 701 -2.33 21.37 10.87
C LEU A 701 -2.78 19.92 11.10
N MET A 702 -2.83 19.13 10.03
CA MET A 702 -3.17 17.71 10.11
C MET A 702 -2.17 16.94 10.98
N SER A 703 -0.87 17.24 10.86
CA SER A 703 0.19 16.60 11.67
C SER A 703 0.03 16.88 13.16
N ILE A 704 -0.34 18.10 13.54
CA ILE A 704 -0.62 18.48 14.94
C ILE A 704 -1.82 17.70 15.47
N ALA A 705 -2.91 17.61 14.68
CA ALA A 705 -4.11 16.88 15.09
C ALA A 705 -3.87 15.37 15.21
N ASN A 706 -3.10 14.77 14.30
CA ASN A 706 -2.64 13.38 14.42
C ASN A 706 -1.79 13.19 15.68
N HIS A 707 -0.85 14.10 15.97
CA HIS A 707 -0.04 14.02 17.18
C HIS A 707 -0.91 14.13 18.45
N ALA A 708 -1.90 15.01 18.47
CA ALA A 708 -2.87 15.12 19.56
C ALA A 708 -3.66 13.82 19.76
N TYR A 709 -4.04 13.15 18.67
CA TYR A 709 -4.70 11.84 18.72
C TYR A 709 -3.79 10.79 19.34
N GLU A 710 -2.53 10.70 18.92
CA GLU A 710 -1.55 9.78 19.52
C GLU A 710 -1.35 10.06 21.01
N MET A 711 -1.24 11.33 21.41
CA MET A 711 -1.15 11.74 22.82
C MET A 711 -2.39 11.34 23.62
N SER A 712 -3.59 11.42 23.03
CA SER A 712 -4.83 11.02 23.70
C SER A 712 -4.85 9.55 24.12
N LYS A 713 -4.09 8.70 23.41
CA LYS A 713 -3.98 7.26 23.68
C LYS A 713 -2.97 6.92 24.78
N ASN A 714 -2.28 7.90 25.36
CA ASN A 714 -1.36 7.66 26.47
C ASN A 714 -2.07 6.94 27.63
N GLU A 715 -1.46 5.89 28.19
CA GLU A 715 -2.04 5.11 29.28
C GLU A 715 -2.17 5.91 30.58
N THR A 716 -1.38 6.97 30.74
CA THR A 716 -1.37 7.84 31.91
C THR A 716 -2.08 9.14 31.61
N MET A 717 -2.91 9.58 32.55
CA MET A 717 -3.52 10.90 32.51
C MET A 717 -2.55 11.95 33.06
N ASN A 718 -2.33 13.01 32.32
CA ASN A 718 -1.34 14.05 32.61
C ASN A 718 -1.98 15.44 32.51
N PRO A 719 -1.52 16.42 33.29
CA PRO A 719 -1.97 17.80 33.12
C PRO A 719 -1.46 18.40 31.80
N ASP A 720 -2.28 19.24 31.18
CA ASP A 720 -1.86 20.07 30.06
C ASP A 720 -1.04 21.27 30.56
N PRO A 721 0.18 21.51 30.05
CA PRO A 721 1.04 22.60 30.54
C PRO A 721 0.68 23.98 29.97
N PHE A 722 -0.14 24.06 28.92
CA PHE A 722 -0.52 25.31 28.24
C PHE A 722 -1.92 25.79 28.64
N VAL A 723 -2.84 24.87 28.97
CA VAL A 723 -4.23 25.18 29.36
C VAL A 723 -4.54 24.70 30.77
N SER A 724 -4.69 25.66 31.70
CA SER A 724 -4.86 25.37 33.12
C SER A 724 -6.15 24.59 33.46
N GLY A 725 -5.96 23.40 34.03
CA GLY A 725 -7.03 22.50 34.44
C GLY A 725 -7.58 21.62 33.32
N MET A 726 -6.92 21.62 32.15
CA MET A 726 -7.10 20.59 31.13
C MET A 726 -6.14 19.42 31.41
N GLU A 727 -6.56 18.22 31.04
CA GLU A 727 -5.82 16.96 31.18
C GLU A 727 -5.85 16.21 29.84
N TRP A 728 -4.81 15.40 29.59
CA TRP A 728 -4.66 14.58 28.39
C TRP A 728 -4.21 13.16 28.73
N GLY A 729 -4.41 12.21 27.80
CA GLY A 729 -4.21 10.77 28.01
C GLY A 729 -5.51 10.07 28.44
N GLN A 730 -5.52 8.74 28.39
CA GLN A 730 -6.69 7.88 28.66
C GLN A 730 -7.96 8.29 27.87
N GLY A 731 -7.78 8.66 26.60
CA GLY A 731 -8.84 9.14 25.73
C GLY A 731 -9.15 10.63 25.87
N ARG A 732 -8.45 11.38 26.72
CA ARG A 732 -8.52 12.85 26.79
C ARG A 732 -7.48 13.47 25.85
N TRP A 733 -7.88 14.47 25.07
CA TRP A 733 -7.03 15.13 24.09
C TRP A 733 -6.32 16.34 24.72
N PRO A 734 -5.06 16.62 24.34
CA PRO A 734 -4.35 17.81 24.79
C PRO A 734 -4.91 19.09 24.15
N SER A 735 -4.51 20.25 24.67
CA SER A 735 -4.65 21.52 23.96
C SER A 735 -3.87 21.51 22.65
N TRP A 736 -4.27 22.36 21.70
CA TRP A 736 -3.61 22.47 20.41
C TRP A 736 -2.19 23.00 20.55
N GLU A 737 -1.98 23.96 21.46
CA GLU A 737 -0.68 24.54 21.77
C GLU A 737 0.29 23.48 22.28
N PHE A 738 -0.18 22.61 23.18
CA PHE A 738 0.64 21.54 23.72
C PHE A 738 0.95 20.48 22.66
N ALA A 739 -0.04 20.04 21.88
CA ALA A 739 0.17 19.08 20.79
C ALA A 739 1.19 19.61 19.77
N LYS A 740 1.06 20.89 19.39
CA LYS A 740 2.00 21.56 18.49
C LYS A 740 3.42 21.61 19.08
N TRP A 741 3.55 22.03 20.34
CA TRP A 741 4.86 22.08 21.00
C TRP A 741 5.50 20.70 21.11
N ALA A 742 4.74 19.67 21.48
CA ALA A 742 5.21 18.30 21.60
C ALA A 742 5.66 17.72 20.26
N MET A 743 4.89 17.97 19.19
CA MET A 743 5.24 17.54 17.83
C MET A 743 6.57 18.17 17.36
N TYR A 744 6.72 19.49 17.47
CA TYR A 744 7.96 20.16 17.09
C TYR A 744 9.13 19.76 17.98
N SER A 745 8.92 19.60 19.29
CA SER A 745 9.97 19.12 20.20
C SER A 745 10.43 17.71 19.82
N SER A 746 9.51 16.84 19.39
CA SER A 746 9.83 15.51 18.88
C SER A 746 10.63 15.57 17.58
N MET A 747 10.34 16.50 16.67
CA MET A 747 11.17 16.70 15.46
C MET A 747 12.58 17.22 15.79
N LEU A 748 12.67 18.21 16.69
CA LEU A 748 13.91 18.87 17.06
C LEU A 748 14.83 17.95 17.87
N TYR A 749 14.27 17.24 18.84
CA TYR A 749 15.00 16.53 19.88
C TYR A 749 14.71 15.03 19.94
N GLY A 750 13.71 14.54 19.21
CA GLY A 750 13.28 13.13 19.23
C GLY A 750 12.20 12.84 20.27
N ALA A 751 12.08 13.69 21.29
CA ALA A 751 11.08 13.57 22.35
C ALA A 751 10.85 14.94 23.02
N PRO A 752 9.72 15.12 23.75
CA PRO A 752 9.45 16.31 24.54
C PRO A 752 10.18 16.36 25.90
N SER A 753 11.09 15.40 26.18
CA SER A 753 11.79 15.28 27.47
C SER A 753 13.33 15.22 27.27
N PRO A 754 14.13 15.89 28.15
CA PRO A 754 15.59 15.88 28.07
C PRO A 754 16.22 14.48 28.18
N GLU A 755 15.58 13.56 28.89
CA GLU A 755 16.10 12.20 29.09
C GLU A 755 15.98 11.33 27.84
N GLN A 756 15.16 11.75 26.89
CA GLN A 756 14.79 10.98 25.69
C GLN A 756 15.30 11.64 24.40
N VAL A 757 16.24 12.59 24.49
CA VAL A 757 16.82 13.22 23.30
C VAL A 757 17.52 12.17 22.44
N SER A 758 17.18 12.13 21.16
CA SER A 758 17.57 11.09 20.22
C SER A 758 18.63 11.54 19.24
N ILE A 759 19.56 10.64 18.90
CA ILE A 759 20.56 10.86 17.85
C ILE A 759 19.93 10.99 16.45
N ASN A 760 18.67 10.57 16.29
CA ASN A 760 17.94 10.64 15.02
C ASN A 760 17.13 11.94 14.84
N SER A 761 17.15 12.85 15.83
CA SER A 761 16.48 14.15 15.72
C SER A 761 17.35 15.17 14.98
N LEU A 762 16.80 16.35 14.63
CA LEU A 762 17.60 17.42 14.02
C LEU A 762 18.82 17.81 14.87
N TYR A 763 18.61 17.99 16.17
CA TYR A 763 19.70 18.22 17.13
C TYR A 763 20.68 17.04 17.17
N GLY A 764 20.19 15.81 17.25
CA GLY A 764 21.00 14.60 17.30
C GLY A 764 21.88 14.40 16.06
N LEU A 765 21.36 14.70 14.87
CA LEU A 765 22.09 14.63 13.60
C LEU A 765 23.22 15.66 13.54
N ALA A 766 22.96 16.90 13.96
CA ALA A 766 23.98 17.94 14.07
C ALA A 766 25.07 17.55 15.09
N PHE A 767 24.66 17.07 16.28
CA PHE A 767 25.57 16.56 17.29
C PHE A 767 26.47 15.43 16.74
N CYS A 768 25.88 14.43 16.08
CA CYS A 768 26.64 13.31 15.52
C CYS A 768 27.67 13.78 14.49
N TYR A 769 27.31 14.76 13.66
CA TYR A 769 28.24 15.32 12.69
C TYR A 769 29.41 16.04 13.36
N ALA A 770 29.13 16.91 14.34
CA ALA A 770 30.15 17.63 15.07
C ALA A 770 31.11 16.68 15.79
N ASP A 771 30.58 15.66 16.47
CA ASP A 771 31.43 14.69 17.17
C ASP A 771 32.32 13.89 16.20
N LYS A 772 31.76 13.43 15.07
CA LYS A 772 32.49 12.63 14.08
C LYS A 772 33.57 13.42 13.35
N THR A 773 33.30 14.67 13.01
CA THR A 773 34.21 15.48 12.18
C THR A 773 35.21 16.30 12.99
N GLU A 774 34.83 16.78 14.18
CA GLU A 774 35.65 17.70 14.97
C GLU A 774 36.25 17.03 16.22
N ASN A 775 35.67 15.91 16.69
CA ASN A 775 36.06 15.25 17.94
C ASN A 775 36.39 13.75 17.76
N ASN A 776 36.66 13.32 16.52
CA ASN A 776 37.04 11.96 16.14
C ASN A 776 36.06 10.86 16.63
N GLY A 777 34.77 11.19 16.74
CA GLY A 777 33.73 10.24 17.14
C GLY A 777 33.85 9.79 18.59
N LYS A 778 34.36 10.64 19.50
CA LYS A 778 34.59 10.28 20.92
C LYS A 778 33.31 9.83 21.63
N TYR A 779 32.18 10.46 21.33
CA TYR A 779 30.89 10.12 21.95
C TYR A 779 30.10 9.11 21.12
N THR A 780 30.12 9.27 19.80
CA THR A 780 29.44 8.38 18.85
C THR A 780 30.14 7.03 18.70
N GLY A 781 31.38 6.89 19.18
CA GLY A 781 32.19 5.67 19.15
C GLY A 781 32.81 5.35 17.79
N SER A 782 32.52 6.14 16.75
CA SER A 782 32.98 5.90 15.38
C SER A 782 32.90 7.18 14.55
N VAL A 783 33.84 7.37 13.63
CA VAL A 783 33.76 8.42 12.58
C VAL A 783 32.90 8.00 11.39
N ASP A 784 32.51 6.72 11.30
CA ASP A 784 31.59 6.23 10.28
C ASP A 784 30.21 6.85 10.48
N GLN A 785 29.67 7.48 9.43
CA GLN A 785 28.35 8.12 9.46
C GLN A 785 27.20 7.12 9.72
N MET A 786 27.39 5.85 9.36
CA MET A 786 26.38 4.79 9.52
C MET A 786 26.42 4.13 10.90
N LYS A 787 27.37 4.49 11.75
CA LYS A 787 27.57 3.86 13.06
C LYS A 787 27.65 4.91 14.15
N SER A 788 26.67 4.92 15.03
CA SER A 788 26.68 5.76 16.23
C SER A 788 26.21 4.95 17.43
N ASP A 789 26.85 5.12 18.58
CA ASP A 789 26.34 4.65 19.85
C ASP A 789 24.98 5.31 20.15
N PRO A 790 23.90 4.54 20.37
CA PRO A 790 22.60 5.09 20.77
C PRO A 790 22.66 5.93 22.06
N GLN A 791 23.67 5.72 22.92
CA GLN A 791 23.88 6.45 24.17
C GLN A 791 24.84 7.65 24.04
N ALA A 792 25.22 8.04 22.82
CA ALA A 792 26.20 9.09 22.58
C ALA A 792 25.79 10.45 23.19
N LEU A 793 24.52 10.83 23.04
CA LEU A 793 23.98 12.08 23.61
C LEU A 793 23.95 12.06 25.15
N HIS A 794 23.54 10.94 25.73
CA HIS A 794 23.56 10.77 27.19
C HIS A 794 24.98 10.92 27.74
N SER A 795 25.95 10.27 27.09
CA SER A 795 27.37 10.36 27.43
C SER A 795 27.92 11.79 27.30
N TYR A 796 27.49 12.51 26.26
CA TYR A 796 27.84 13.90 26.07
C TYR A 796 27.29 14.80 27.20
N PHE A 797 26.02 14.66 27.54
CA PHE A 797 25.39 15.44 28.61
C PHE A 797 26.06 15.18 29.98
N LEU A 798 26.42 13.92 30.28
CA LEU A 798 27.17 13.59 31.49
C LEU A 798 28.57 14.23 31.49
N ALA A 799 29.26 14.24 30.35
CA ALA A 799 30.58 14.86 30.24
C ALA A 799 30.51 16.38 30.48
N LEU A 800 29.50 17.06 29.93
CA LEU A 800 29.26 18.48 30.18
C LEU A 800 28.94 18.76 31.66
N ALA A 801 28.08 17.94 32.27
CA ALA A 801 27.79 18.04 33.71
C ALA A 801 29.03 17.82 34.58
N ALA A 802 30.02 17.05 34.09
CA ALA A 802 31.32 16.84 34.73
C ALA A 802 32.37 17.94 34.39
N GLY A 803 31.98 18.97 33.62
CA GLY A 803 32.85 20.11 33.29
C GLY A 803 33.66 19.98 32.00
N ALA A 804 33.28 19.08 31.09
CA ALA A 804 33.87 19.05 29.75
C ALA A 804 33.46 20.28 28.93
N ASP A 805 34.31 20.68 27.99
CA ASP A 805 33.99 21.74 27.02
C ASP A 805 32.92 21.26 26.02
N PRO A 806 31.95 22.12 25.64
CA PRO A 806 31.00 21.83 24.58
C PRO A 806 31.67 21.57 23.23
N LEU A 807 31.05 20.70 22.42
CA LEU A 807 31.41 20.54 21.01
C LEU A 807 31.19 21.87 20.27
N SER A 808 31.97 22.13 19.22
CA SER A 808 31.95 23.39 18.48
C SER A 808 30.85 23.45 17.42
N PHE A 809 29.60 23.30 17.86
CA PHE A 809 28.41 23.52 17.03
C PHE A 809 27.32 24.33 17.75
N THR A 810 26.46 24.98 16.99
CA THR A 810 25.24 25.64 17.49
C THR A 810 24.05 25.21 16.63
N PHE A 811 22.98 24.73 17.25
CA PHE A 811 21.71 24.45 16.61
C PHE A 811 20.69 25.54 16.94
N TYR A 812 20.18 26.20 15.91
CA TYR A 812 19.28 27.34 16.04
C TYR A 812 17.82 26.91 15.96
N VAL A 813 17.03 27.24 16.98
CA VAL A 813 15.62 26.87 17.08
C VAL A 813 14.71 28.10 17.21
N PRO A 814 13.42 28.01 16.85
CA PRO A 814 12.47 29.08 17.10
C PRO A 814 12.31 29.37 18.61
N SER A 815 11.93 30.60 18.96
CA SER A 815 11.61 30.96 20.35
C SER A 815 10.57 30.02 20.98
N GLY A 816 10.81 29.62 22.23
CA GLY A 816 9.98 28.66 22.97
C GLY A 816 10.38 27.19 22.82
N TYR A 817 11.45 26.89 22.09
CA TYR A 817 11.96 25.52 21.88
C TYR A 817 13.39 25.30 22.39
N GLY A 818 14.02 26.26 23.05
CA GLY A 818 15.38 26.15 23.59
C GLY A 818 15.49 25.34 24.89
N THR A 819 14.34 25.00 25.49
CA THR A 819 14.28 24.20 26.72
C THR A 819 13.30 23.05 26.59
N LEU A 820 13.62 21.93 27.23
CA LEU A 820 12.69 20.82 27.49
C LEU A 820 12.54 20.69 29.01
N GLU A 821 11.30 20.66 29.51
CA GLU A 821 11.01 20.62 30.95
C GLU A 821 11.72 21.74 31.78
N ASN A 822 11.89 22.92 31.18
CA ASN A 822 12.65 24.06 31.71
C ASN A 822 14.17 23.83 31.86
N LEU A 823 14.72 22.76 31.27
CA LEU A 823 16.15 22.51 31.18
C LEU A 823 16.67 22.95 29.81
N ASN A 824 17.75 23.73 29.82
CA ASN A 824 18.44 24.16 28.60
C ASN A 824 19.11 22.95 27.93
N ILE A 825 18.91 22.80 26.62
CA ILE A 825 19.62 21.80 25.84
C ILE A 825 20.99 22.36 25.43
N PRO A 826 22.12 21.65 25.66
CA PRO A 826 23.44 22.12 25.27
C PRO A 826 23.54 22.41 23.78
N ASN A 827 24.30 23.43 23.40
CA ASN A 827 24.53 23.83 21.99
C ASN A 827 23.27 24.29 21.24
N VAL A 828 22.21 24.67 21.94
CA VAL A 828 20.98 25.21 21.34
C VAL A 828 20.87 26.71 21.61
N GLU A 829 20.48 27.46 20.59
CA GLU A 829 20.18 28.89 20.70
C GLU A 829 18.79 29.20 20.12
N GLU A 830 17.92 29.81 20.93
CA GLU A 830 16.66 30.35 20.42
C GLU A 830 16.91 31.62 19.62
N THR A 831 16.24 31.75 18.47
CA THR A 831 16.35 32.94 17.64
C THR A 831 15.03 33.27 16.96
N SER A 832 14.84 34.57 16.68
CA SER A 832 13.77 35.09 15.83
C SER A 832 14.28 35.49 14.43
N ASP A 833 15.56 35.27 14.15
CA ASP A 833 16.17 35.56 12.84
C ASP A 833 15.79 34.46 11.82
N PRO A 834 14.98 34.79 10.80
CA PRO A 834 14.52 33.81 9.81
C PRO A 834 15.66 33.16 9.01
N GLU A 835 16.84 33.78 8.93
CA GLU A 835 18.01 33.18 8.27
C GLU A 835 18.68 32.09 9.11
N LYS A 836 18.41 32.06 10.43
CA LYS A 836 19.01 31.12 11.38
C LYS A 836 18.06 30.04 11.85
N ILE A 837 16.74 30.29 11.89
CA ILE A 837 15.78 29.31 12.39
C ILE A 837 15.92 27.97 11.64
N LEU A 838 16.05 26.88 12.41
CA LEU A 838 16.26 25.51 11.96
C LEU A 838 17.50 25.35 11.08
N THR A 839 18.63 25.88 11.54
CA THR A 839 19.95 25.70 10.91
C THR A 839 20.96 25.21 11.96
N ALA A 840 22.04 24.58 11.50
CA ALA A 840 23.15 24.21 12.36
C ALA A 840 24.45 24.85 11.85
N GLU A 841 25.22 25.47 12.74
CA GLU A 841 26.53 26.03 12.44
C GLU A 841 27.62 25.19 13.12
N PHE A 842 28.69 24.88 12.37
CA PHE A 842 29.82 24.07 12.81
C PHE A 842 31.13 24.85 12.65
N ASN A 843 32.19 24.42 13.33
CA ASN A 843 33.53 25.01 13.22
C ASN A 843 33.55 26.55 13.39
N HIS A 844 32.78 27.08 14.35
CA HIS A 844 32.61 28.53 14.58
C HIS A 844 32.02 29.27 13.37
N GLY A 845 31.01 28.70 12.72
CA GLY A 845 30.29 29.31 11.59
C GLY A 845 30.96 29.14 10.23
N LYS A 846 31.95 28.26 10.11
CA LYS A 846 32.62 27.97 8.82
C LYS A 846 31.82 27.02 7.93
N GLU A 847 31.02 26.16 8.54
CA GLU A 847 30.08 25.30 7.84
C GLU A 847 28.69 25.53 8.42
N LYS A 848 27.68 25.61 7.54
CA LYS A 848 26.28 25.81 7.90
C LYS A 848 25.45 24.76 7.17
N TRP A 849 24.56 24.11 7.91
CA TRP A 849 23.50 23.26 7.37
C TRP A 849 22.16 23.98 7.45
#